data_AF-A0A3B9HYR6-F1
#
_entry.id   AF-A0A3B9HYR6-F1
#
_cell.length_a   1.000
_cell.length_b   1.000
_cell.length_c   1.000
_cell.angle_alpha   90.00
_cell.angle_beta   90.00
_cell.angle_gamma   90.00
#
_symmetry.space_group_name_H-M   'P 1'
#
loop_
_entity.id
_entity.type
_entity.pdbx_description
1 polymer ?
#
loop_
_entity_poly.entity_id
_entity_poly.type
_entity_poly.pdbx_seq_one_letter_code
_entity_poly.pdbx_strand_id
1 'polypeptide(L)'
;TLIAVRAGNLVQDIEPVVDAIWSDISPPVLLLILTFGSFTRVWCRSSISQIDFREIFADFRPSRVRNWVYFHFSGAGHEQNRSRVLQHLEKNLHPDLTAGDIMSASPQCIESNASVRNAFDTMLKFNIMSLIVMQNGEFAGIVTRRDLDRALQMNLLDSEIGPYVPTSVPIVSPATPVRVLKNLMVRYNLTRLPVLQNNSVVGIITTHELLRALPDYLPLPHDFLPLAEQASLPAPAELEKLLKLVFSLRIFHLLLRIGRFAEQKGVNAFAVGGFVRDLLLERQNFDIDIVVIGDAMPFVVELSHEFACEYKVFDRFHTARIYLEDLKIDFSSARIEHYSDPGALPQIEFSGLSNDLYRRDFTINALALALNPEHFLELKDFFGGYNDLVNRRIRILHSFSFLEDPTRLFRAIRFAGRFNFALEQDTQRAFELAISREAPEKLSLKRIGSEISRCLNEDRPQQIVADLFSAGLMKYLSPEMVDADILPGRFKLIKSLIRRFKPLGEEIDGEAIFWTGILSVIRSGNAEQILDDLGTSHSRRRLILQALSAMKTVPAVVNKTDESDNVCLYHLLHELSLETMLSLMAFSLDKRNARKILYFIMNLRAVKCGITGQDLIDSGIKPGPHMRQIFKYIIEQKLKGSRYTHEEELELALQLYKNL
;
A
#
# COMPACT_ATOMS: atom_id res chain seq x y z
N THR A 1 50.70 -10.00 1.76
CA THR A 1 52.16 -10.19 1.63
C THR A 1 52.85 -9.22 2.55
N LEU A 2 53.76 -9.65 3.43
CA LEU A 2 54.41 -8.82 4.45
C LEU A 2 55.92 -8.76 4.18
N ILE A 3 56.46 -7.57 3.93
CA ILE A 3 57.90 -7.33 3.73
C ILE A 3 58.37 -6.44 4.89
N ALA A 4 59.21 -6.97 5.77
CA ALA A 4 59.90 -6.17 6.78
C ALA A 4 61.15 -5.56 6.14
N VAL A 5 61.21 -4.23 6.05
CA VAL A 5 62.40 -3.50 5.56
C VAL A 5 62.93 -2.61 6.68
N ARG A 6 64.23 -2.73 6.99
CA ARG A 6 64.90 -1.87 7.97
C ARG A 6 65.27 -0.54 7.30
N ALA A 7 64.46 0.49 7.49
CA ALA A 7 64.80 1.84 7.06
C ALA A 7 65.82 2.45 8.05
N GLY A 8 66.92 3.02 7.53
CA GLY A 8 67.88 3.79 8.33
C GLY A 8 67.30 5.13 8.81
N ASN A 9 68.05 5.88 9.63
CA ASN A 9 67.65 7.09 10.35
C ASN A 9 67.28 8.34 9.49
N LEU A 10 66.85 8.18 8.23
CA LEU A 10 66.75 9.27 7.23
C LEU A 10 65.32 9.70 6.85
N VAL A 11 64.28 9.14 7.46
CA VAL A 11 62.88 9.51 7.11
C VAL A 11 62.37 10.61 8.05
N GLN A 12 62.39 11.86 7.59
CA GLN A 12 61.83 13.01 8.33
C GLN A 12 60.30 13.05 8.29
N ASP A 13 59.67 12.54 7.22
CA ASP A 13 58.22 12.43 7.08
C ASP A 13 57.84 11.09 6.43
N ILE A 14 56.96 10.34 7.09
CA ILE A 14 56.56 8.99 6.68
C ILE A 14 55.31 9.00 5.79
N GLU A 15 54.52 10.09 5.79
CA GLU A 15 53.27 10.17 5.04
C GLU A 15 53.45 9.98 3.53
N PRO A 16 54.43 10.64 2.85
CA PRO A 16 54.64 10.44 1.42
C PRO A 16 55.04 9.01 1.07
N VAL A 17 55.78 8.34 1.95
CA VAL A 17 56.22 6.95 1.77
C VAL A 17 55.04 6.00 1.89
N VAL A 18 54.19 6.22 2.89
CA VAL A 18 53.00 5.42 3.15
C VAL A 18 51.97 5.58 2.02
N ASP A 19 51.78 6.80 1.50
CA ASP A 19 50.94 7.06 0.31
C ASP A 19 51.51 6.45 -0.98
N ALA A 20 52.83 6.48 -1.18
CA ALA A 20 53.47 5.83 -2.33
C ALA A 20 53.27 4.31 -2.30
N ILE A 21 53.50 3.66 -1.14
CA ILE A 21 53.28 2.21 -0.97
C ILE A 21 51.83 1.84 -1.25
N TRP A 22 50.86 2.63 -0.77
CA TRP A 22 49.44 2.40 -1.05
C TRP A 22 49.12 2.52 -2.53
N SER A 23 49.65 3.54 -3.20
CA SER A 23 49.39 3.80 -4.62
C SER A 23 49.99 2.70 -5.50
N ASP A 24 51.23 2.29 -5.22
CA ASP A 24 51.95 1.28 -6.00
C ASP A 24 51.38 -0.13 -5.82
N ILE A 25 51.03 -0.51 -4.59
CA ILE A 25 50.54 -1.86 -4.29
C ILE A 25 49.03 -1.96 -4.49
N SER A 26 48.30 -0.87 -4.26
CA SER A 26 46.83 -0.80 -4.29
C SER A 26 46.13 -1.98 -3.56
N PRO A 27 46.53 -2.32 -2.32
CA PRO A 27 45.96 -3.46 -1.63
C PRO A 27 44.54 -3.16 -1.10
N PRO A 28 43.69 -4.18 -0.88
CA PRO A 28 42.38 -3.98 -0.25
C PRO A 28 42.51 -3.43 1.18
N VAL A 29 43.54 -3.87 1.89
CA VAL A 29 43.89 -3.43 3.24
C VAL A 29 45.41 -3.33 3.34
N LEU A 30 45.90 -2.23 3.91
CA LEU A 30 47.31 -2.02 4.23
C LEU A 30 47.47 -1.66 5.70
N LEU A 31 48.28 -2.44 6.41
CA LEU A 31 48.80 -2.10 7.73
C LEU A 31 50.33 -2.00 7.66
N LEU A 32 50.85 -0.84 8.05
CA LEU A 32 52.29 -0.59 8.16
C LEU A 32 52.66 -0.41 9.62
N ILE A 33 53.45 -1.34 10.15
CA ILE A 33 53.90 -1.35 11.54
C ILE A 33 55.36 -0.89 11.58
N LEU A 34 55.59 0.32 12.07
CA LEU A 34 56.89 0.98 12.10
C LEU A 34 57.39 1.04 13.54
N THR A 35 58.56 0.47 13.81
CA THR A 35 59.10 0.41 15.18
C THR A 35 60.34 1.30 15.29
N PHE A 36 60.26 2.30 16.16
CA PHE A 36 61.27 3.31 16.42
C PHE A 36 61.81 3.15 17.84
N GLY A 37 62.77 2.24 18.03
CA GLY A 37 63.39 2.01 19.34
C GLY A 37 62.38 1.67 20.44
N SER A 38 61.95 2.69 21.21
CA SER A 38 61.02 2.59 22.35
C SER A 38 59.53 2.69 22.01
N PHE A 39 59.15 3.02 20.77
CA PHE A 39 57.74 3.14 20.39
C PHE A 39 57.45 2.53 19.01
N THR A 40 56.21 2.07 18.81
CA THR A 40 55.71 1.61 17.53
C THR A 40 54.59 2.52 17.05
N ARG A 41 54.63 2.86 15.76
CA ARG A 41 53.59 3.60 15.06
C ARG A 41 52.98 2.69 14.00
N VAL A 42 51.65 2.61 13.99
CA VAL A 42 50.91 1.80 13.02
C VAL A 42 50.11 2.72 12.13
N TRP A 43 50.19 2.51 10.82
CA TRP A 43 49.38 3.18 9.81
C TRP A 43 48.47 2.17 9.13
N CYS A 44 47.18 2.46 9.05
CA CYS A 44 46.16 1.60 8.52
C CYS A 44 45.35 2.34 7.46
N ARG A 45 45.12 1.69 6.32
CA ARG A 45 44.19 2.16 5.29
C ARG A 45 43.49 0.96 4.65
N SER A 46 42.20 1.13 4.38
CA SER A 46 41.35 0.12 3.74
C SER A 46 40.65 0.78 2.56
N SER A 47 40.53 0.05 1.45
CA SER A 47 39.58 0.39 0.39
C SER A 47 38.22 -0.28 0.61
N ILE A 48 38.14 -1.23 1.55
CA ILE A 48 36.90 -1.88 1.98
C ILE A 48 36.19 -0.96 2.97
N SER A 49 34.99 -0.49 2.59
CA SER A 49 34.14 0.45 3.34
C SER A 49 33.70 -0.04 4.73
N GLN A 50 33.62 -1.36 4.92
CA GLN A 50 33.19 -1.99 6.17
C GLN A 50 34.26 -2.05 7.25
N ILE A 51 35.52 -1.75 6.91
CA ILE A 51 36.64 -1.79 7.84
C ILE A 51 36.93 -0.36 8.32
N ASP A 52 36.36 0.02 9.48
CA ASP A 52 36.80 1.24 10.18
C ASP A 52 37.89 0.90 11.20
N PHE A 53 39.14 1.18 10.83
CA PHE A 53 40.28 0.98 11.71
C PHE A 53 40.22 1.81 13.00
N ARG A 54 39.39 2.86 13.07
CA ARG A 54 39.21 3.62 14.30
C ARG A 54 38.43 2.83 15.35
N GLU A 55 37.45 2.05 14.92
CA GLU A 55 36.67 1.17 15.80
C GLU A 55 37.50 -0.05 16.18
N ILE A 56 38.11 -0.71 15.19
CA ILE A 56 38.93 -1.92 15.39
C ILE A 56 40.07 -1.68 16.38
N PHE A 57 40.71 -0.50 16.32
CA PHE A 57 41.82 -0.15 17.19
C PHE A 57 41.47 0.90 18.25
N ALA A 58 40.19 1.05 18.63
CA ALA A 58 39.73 2.08 19.57
C ALA A 58 40.55 2.11 20.88
N ASP A 59 40.98 0.94 21.38
CA ASP A 59 41.85 0.78 22.56
C ASP A 59 43.17 1.56 22.48
N PHE A 60 43.68 1.78 21.25
CA PHE A 60 44.93 2.50 20.99
C PHE A 60 44.72 3.99 20.71
N ARG A 61 43.50 4.51 20.85
CA ARG A 61 43.11 5.92 20.60
C ARG A 61 43.61 6.43 19.24
N PRO A 62 43.15 5.81 18.14
CA PRO A 62 43.64 6.11 16.81
C PRO A 62 43.20 7.50 16.33
N SER A 63 44.10 8.15 15.59
CA SER A 63 43.89 9.45 14.96
C SER A 63 43.77 9.30 13.45
N ARG A 64 43.05 10.21 12.80
CA ARG A 64 42.90 10.22 11.34
C ARG A 64 43.71 11.36 10.74
N VAL A 65 44.52 11.04 9.73
CA VAL A 65 45.20 12.03 8.89
C VAL A 65 44.90 11.69 7.44
N ARG A 66 44.21 12.61 6.74
CA ARG A 66 43.71 12.39 5.37
C ARG A 66 42.92 11.07 5.26
N ASN A 67 43.45 10.11 4.51
CA ASN A 67 42.86 8.80 4.24
C ASN A 67 43.45 7.68 5.11
N TRP A 68 44.27 8.02 6.10
CA TRP A 68 44.94 7.08 6.97
C TRP A 68 44.41 7.16 8.39
N VAL A 69 44.32 6.00 9.01
CA VAL A 69 44.14 5.85 10.46
C VAL A 69 45.48 5.46 11.03
N TYR A 70 45.97 6.18 12.03
CA TYR A 70 47.23 5.85 12.68
C TYR A 70 47.13 5.93 14.19
N PHE A 71 47.97 5.15 14.87
CA PHE A 71 48.09 5.17 16.32
C PHE A 71 49.53 4.82 16.72
N HIS A 72 49.89 5.13 17.95
CA HIS A 72 51.18 4.79 18.51
C HIS A 72 51.02 4.14 19.88
N PHE A 73 51.91 3.21 20.20
CA PHE A 73 51.98 2.61 21.52
C PHE A 73 53.43 2.28 21.89
N SER A 74 53.72 2.31 23.18
CA SER A 74 54.98 1.83 23.74
C SER A 74 54.93 0.31 23.84
N GLY A 75 56.03 -0.34 23.47
CA GLY A 75 56.08 -1.80 23.37
C GLY A 75 57.51 -2.31 23.22
N ALA A 76 57.64 -3.63 23.30
CA ALA A 76 58.92 -4.34 23.20
C ALA A 76 59.32 -4.53 21.72
N GLY A 77 60.07 -5.59 21.40
CA GLY A 77 60.60 -5.81 20.04
C GLY A 77 59.53 -5.89 18.95
N HIS A 78 59.94 -5.64 17.69
CA HIS A 78 59.05 -5.55 16.53
C HIS A 78 58.02 -6.69 16.41
N GLU A 79 58.44 -7.94 16.60
CA GLU A 79 57.55 -9.12 16.48
C GLU A 79 56.48 -9.20 17.56
N GLN A 80 56.77 -8.76 18.78
CA GLN A 80 55.79 -8.73 19.86
C GLN A 80 54.73 -7.66 19.59
N ASN A 81 55.16 -6.48 19.12
CA ASN A 81 54.23 -5.40 18.76
C ASN A 81 53.39 -5.79 17.53
N ARG A 82 53.98 -6.49 16.57
CA ARG A 82 53.27 -7.05 15.41
C ARG A 82 52.20 -8.05 15.85
N SER A 83 52.53 -9.00 16.72
CA SER A 83 51.60 -10.01 17.21
C SER A 83 50.41 -9.39 17.95
N ARG A 84 50.67 -8.35 18.75
CA ARG A 84 49.63 -7.59 19.47
C ARG A 84 48.66 -6.89 18.52
N VAL A 85 49.16 -6.27 17.45
CA VAL A 85 48.30 -5.62 16.43
C VAL A 85 47.45 -6.66 15.70
N LEU A 86 48.01 -7.83 15.38
CA LEU A 86 47.28 -8.92 14.72
C LEU A 86 46.18 -9.51 15.61
N GLN A 87 46.45 -9.73 16.90
CA GLN A 87 45.44 -10.21 17.85
C GLN A 87 44.27 -9.25 17.99
N HIS A 88 44.54 -7.93 18.00
CA HIS A 88 43.48 -6.91 18.04
C HIS A 88 42.65 -6.90 16.76
N LEU A 89 43.27 -7.07 15.59
CA LEU A 89 42.55 -7.22 14.32
C LEU A 89 41.64 -8.44 14.35
N GLU A 90 42.17 -9.61 14.73
CA GLU A 90 41.38 -10.85 14.79
C GLU A 90 40.21 -10.77 15.76
N LYS A 91 40.39 -10.07 16.89
CA LYS A 91 39.34 -9.92 17.91
C LYS A 91 38.22 -8.98 17.49
N ASN A 92 38.55 -7.91 16.75
CA ASN A 92 37.63 -6.79 16.50
C ASN A 92 37.18 -6.69 15.03
N LEU A 93 37.67 -7.54 14.12
CA LEU A 93 37.07 -7.67 12.79
C LEU A 93 35.71 -8.36 12.91
N HIS A 94 34.68 -7.77 12.32
CA HIS A 94 33.39 -8.45 12.21
C HIS A 94 33.53 -9.73 11.37
N PRO A 95 32.93 -10.85 11.80
CA PRO A 95 32.94 -12.08 11.02
C PRO A 95 32.23 -11.87 9.68
N ASP A 96 32.68 -12.61 8.65
CA ASP A 96 31.97 -12.67 7.37
C ASP A 96 30.50 -13.08 7.62
N LEU A 97 29.56 -12.43 6.92
CA LEU A 97 28.19 -12.95 6.82
C LEU A 97 28.24 -14.43 6.40
N THR A 98 27.31 -15.21 6.93
CA THR A 98 27.20 -16.66 6.69
C THR A 98 26.00 -16.99 5.81
N ALA A 99 25.94 -18.23 5.34
CA ALA A 99 24.81 -18.76 4.59
C ALA A 99 23.50 -18.65 5.38
N GLY A 100 23.53 -18.88 6.69
CA GLY A 100 22.38 -18.76 7.57
C GLY A 100 21.82 -17.35 7.65
N ASP A 101 22.69 -16.34 7.55
CA ASP A 101 22.29 -14.92 7.65
C ASP A 101 21.59 -14.42 6.39
N ILE A 102 21.79 -15.08 5.24
CA ILE A 102 21.34 -14.58 3.92
C ILE A 102 20.38 -15.52 3.19
N MET A 103 20.15 -16.73 3.72
CA MET A 103 19.29 -17.72 3.07
C MET A 103 17.81 -17.40 3.22
N SER A 104 17.03 -17.72 2.19
CA SER A 104 15.58 -17.86 2.32
C SER A 104 15.27 -19.14 3.10
N ALA A 105 14.65 -18.98 4.27
CA ALA A 105 14.18 -20.09 5.10
C ALA A 105 12.96 -20.79 4.47
N SER A 106 12.80 -22.09 4.74
CA SER A 106 11.68 -22.92 4.24
C SER A 106 11.53 -22.92 2.71
N PRO A 107 12.53 -23.42 1.96
CA PRO A 107 12.46 -23.48 0.51
C PRO A 107 11.35 -24.45 0.05
N GLN A 108 10.77 -24.17 -1.11
CA GLN A 108 9.77 -25.05 -1.71
C GLN A 108 10.42 -26.34 -2.22
N CYS A 109 9.90 -27.46 -1.72
CA CYS A 109 10.38 -28.80 -2.01
C CYS A 109 9.33 -29.62 -2.76
N ILE A 110 9.78 -30.58 -3.56
CA ILE A 110 8.93 -31.52 -4.28
C ILE A 110 9.55 -32.92 -4.24
N GLU A 111 8.73 -33.96 -4.14
CA GLU A 111 9.21 -35.34 -4.13
C GLU A 111 9.66 -35.80 -5.53
N SER A 112 10.66 -36.67 -5.59
CA SER A 112 11.27 -37.14 -6.85
C SER A 112 10.30 -37.89 -7.76
N ASN A 113 9.22 -38.46 -7.21
CA ASN A 113 8.17 -39.16 -7.92
C ASN A 113 7.05 -38.23 -8.44
N ALA A 114 7.11 -36.93 -8.14
CA ALA A 114 6.15 -35.98 -8.68
C ALA A 114 6.34 -35.81 -10.19
N SER A 115 5.28 -35.44 -10.90
CA SER A 115 5.36 -35.19 -12.34
C SER A 115 6.03 -33.86 -12.68
N VAL A 116 6.63 -33.77 -13.88
CA VAL A 116 7.17 -32.51 -14.43
C VAL A 116 6.10 -31.42 -14.48
N ARG A 117 4.85 -31.76 -14.80
CA ARG A 117 3.70 -30.85 -14.76
C ARG A 117 3.49 -30.27 -13.36
N ASN A 118 3.48 -31.13 -12.34
CA ASN A 118 3.34 -30.66 -10.95
C ASN A 118 4.49 -29.72 -10.56
N ALA A 119 5.73 -30.04 -10.96
CA ALA A 119 6.86 -29.14 -10.75
C ALA A 119 6.70 -27.79 -11.47
N PHE A 120 6.16 -27.79 -12.69
CA PHE A 120 5.90 -26.59 -13.48
C PHE A 120 4.83 -25.71 -12.84
N ASP A 121 3.71 -26.32 -12.44
CA ASP A 121 2.59 -25.67 -11.79
C ASP A 121 3.03 -25.11 -10.43
N THR A 122 3.84 -25.85 -9.67
CA THR A 122 4.43 -25.39 -8.41
C THR A 122 5.35 -24.18 -8.64
N MET A 123 6.25 -24.22 -9.63
CA MET A 123 7.10 -23.07 -9.94
C MET A 123 6.30 -21.82 -10.32
N LEU A 124 5.26 -21.98 -11.14
CA LEU A 124 4.36 -20.88 -11.52
C LEU A 124 3.60 -20.35 -10.30
N LYS A 125 3.03 -21.26 -9.52
CA LYS A 125 2.22 -20.94 -8.34
C LYS A 125 3.00 -20.13 -7.32
N PHE A 126 4.25 -20.53 -7.02
CA PHE A 126 5.08 -19.82 -6.04
C PHE A 126 5.92 -18.68 -6.65
N ASN A 127 5.80 -18.45 -7.96
CA ASN A 127 6.66 -17.53 -8.72
C ASN A 127 8.16 -17.74 -8.45
N ILE A 128 8.57 -19.00 -8.36
CA ILE A 128 9.96 -19.40 -8.11
C ILE A 128 10.54 -20.05 -9.35
N MET A 129 11.86 -19.89 -9.47
CA MET A 129 12.59 -20.33 -10.66
C MET A 129 13.34 -21.66 -10.43
N SER A 130 13.29 -22.22 -9.22
CA SER A 130 13.82 -23.53 -8.85
C SER A 130 12.98 -24.20 -7.78
N LEU A 131 13.02 -25.53 -7.75
CA LEU A 131 12.51 -26.38 -6.68
C LEU A 131 13.63 -27.28 -6.17
N ILE A 132 13.62 -27.54 -4.86
CA ILE A 132 14.45 -28.56 -4.26
C ILE A 132 13.73 -29.89 -4.40
N VAL A 133 14.44 -30.89 -4.91
CA VAL A 133 13.89 -32.23 -5.09
C VAL A 133 14.33 -33.11 -3.94
N MET A 134 13.35 -33.72 -3.29
CA MET A 134 13.54 -34.64 -2.17
C MET A 134 13.31 -36.07 -2.63
N GLN A 135 14.04 -37.02 -2.05
CA GLN A 135 13.80 -38.44 -2.23
C GLN A 135 13.80 -39.10 -0.84
N ASN A 136 12.65 -39.62 -0.43
CA ASN A 136 12.45 -40.25 0.89
C ASN A 136 12.86 -39.33 2.07
N GLY A 137 12.60 -38.03 1.95
CA GLY A 137 12.95 -37.04 2.98
C GLY A 137 14.40 -36.55 2.98
N GLU A 138 15.25 -37.06 2.06
CA GLU A 138 16.61 -36.57 1.86
C GLU A 138 16.73 -35.70 0.61
N PHE A 139 17.72 -34.80 0.60
CA PHE A 139 18.00 -33.95 -0.56
C PHE A 139 18.50 -34.78 -1.74
N ALA A 140 17.79 -34.75 -2.87
CA ALA A 140 18.17 -35.44 -4.10
C ALA A 140 18.80 -34.50 -5.13
N GLY A 141 18.35 -33.25 -5.21
CA GLY A 141 18.93 -32.25 -6.11
C GLY A 141 18.06 -31.00 -6.27
N ILE A 142 18.31 -30.23 -7.33
CA ILE A 142 17.57 -29.01 -7.64
C ILE A 142 17.15 -29.03 -9.10
N VAL A 143 15.89 -28.73 -9.36
CA VAL A 143 15.37 -28.53 -10.72
C VAL A 143 15.14 -27.05 -10.97
N THR A 144 15.60 -26.54 -12.11
CA THR A 144 15.42 -25.14 -12.50
C THR A 144 14.31 -24.99 -13.54
N ARG A 145 13.80 -23.76 -13.70
CA ARG A 145 12.83 -23.45 -14.75
C ARG A 145 13.32 -23.85 -16.14
N ARG A 146 14.62 -23.64 -16.41
CA ARG A 146 15.26 -24.04 -17.67
C ARG A 146 15.19 -25.56 -17.90
N ASP A 147 15.34 -26.35 -16.85
CA ASP A 147 15.26 -27.81 -16.94
C ASP A 147 13.84 -28.26 -17.22
N LEU A 148 12.85 -27.63 -16.56
CA LEU A 148 11.44 -27.90 -16.83
C LEU A 148 10.99 -27.43 -18.22
N ASP A 149 11.46 -26.28 -18.71
CA ASP A 149 11.15 -25.81 -20.06
C ASP A 149 11.72 -26.78 -21.13
N ARG A 150 12.90 -27.35 -20.90
CA ARG A 150 13.46 -28.42 -21.74
C ARG A 150 12.61 -29.69 -21.68
N ALA A 151 12.20 -30.10 -20.48
CA ALA A 151 11.31 -31.25 -20.33
C ALA A 151 9.97 -31.04 -21.05
N LEU A 152 9.44 -29.81 -21.03
CA LEU A 152 8.23 -29.42 -21.76
C LEU A 152 8.43 -29.49 -23.28
N GLN A 153 9.55 -29.02 -23.81
CA GLN A 153 9.90 -29.17 -25.24
C GLN A 153 9.99 -30.64 -25.68
N MET A 154 10.32 -31.54 -24.75
CA MET A 154 10.42 -32.98 -24.99
C MET A 154 9.11 -33.73 -24.69
N ASN A 155 8.01 -33.02 -24.39
CA ASN A 155 6.71 -33.59 -24.01
C ASN A 155 6.76 -34.52 -22.78
N LEU A 156 7.63 -34.24 -21.81
CA LEU A 156 7.82 -35.06 -20.59
C LEU A 156 6.94 -34.60 -19.42
N LEU A 157 5.85 -33.87 -19.67
CA LEU A 157 4.99 -33.27 -18.63
C LEU A 157 4.46 -34.30 -17.63
N ASP A 158 4.13 -35.49 -18.09
CA ASP A 158 3.54 -36.53 -17.25
C ASP A 158 4.58 -37.51 -16.69
N SER A 159 5.87 -37.34 -17.04
CA SER A 159 6.98 -38.13 -16.50
C SER A 159 7.37 -37.68 -15.08
N GLU A 160 7.94 -38.59 -14.29
CA GLU A 160 8.50 -38.27 -12.98
C GLU A 160 9.74 -37.38 -13.09
N ILE A 161 9.92 -36.44 -12.15
CA ILE A 161 11.05 -35.50 -12.21
C ILE A 161 12.39 -36.15 -11.88
N GLY A 162 12.42 -37.11 -10.96
CA GLY A 162 13.64 -37.63 -10.33
C GLY A 162 14.78 -37.97 -11.29
N PRO A 163 14.53 -38.73 -12.39
CA PRO A 163 15.56 -39.09 -13.36
C PRO A 163 16.21 -37.91 -14.09
N TYR A 164 15.56 -36.75 -14.10
CA TYR A 164 16.00 -35.55 -14.82
C TYR A 164 16.70 -34.53 -13.91
N VAL A 165 16.82 -34.82 -12.61
CA VAL A 165 17.38 -33.90 -11.62
C VAL A 165 18.89 -34.05 -11.55
N PRO A 166 19.66 -32.96 -11.72
CA PRO A 166 21.09 -32.97 -11.44
C PRO A 166 21.34 -33.24 -9.95
N THR A 167 22.03 -34.35 -9.65
CA THR A 167 22.42 -34.75 -8.28
C THR A 167 23.73 -34.11 -7.82
N SER A 168 24.53 -33.57 -8.74
CA SER A 168 25.84 -32.98 -8.48
C SER A 168 25.78 -31.48 -8.14
N VAL A 169 24.90 -31.10 -7.21
CA VAL A 169 24.82 -29.71 -6.73
C VAL A 169 25.64 -29.56 -5.45
N PRO A 170 26.60 -28.63 -5.37
CA PRO A 170 27.30 -28.28 -4.14
C PRO A 170 26.33 -27.87 -3.03
N ILE A 171 26.46 -28.51 -1.87
CA ILE A 171 25.67 -28.23 -0.67
C ILE A 171 26.51 -27.40 0.31
N VAL A 172 25.86 -26.49 1.04
CA VAL A 172 26.51 -25.67 2.07
C VAL A 172 25.80 -25.79 3.41
N SER A 173 26.52 -25.46 4.49
CA SER A 173 25.97 -25.41 5.85
C SER A 173 25.57 -23.97 6.21
N PRO A 174 24.68 -23.74 7.19
CA PRO A 174 24.35 -22.39 7.66
C PRO A 174 25.57 -21.56 8.07
N ALA A 175 26.62 -22.20 8.60
CA ALA A 175 27.85 -21.51 9.01
C ALA A 175 28.80 -21.16 7.85
N THR A 176 28.47 -21.50 6.59
CA THR A 176 29.37 -21.30 5.45
C THR A 176 29.50 -19.81 5.11
N PRO A 177 30.72 -19.22 5.08
CA PRO A 177 30.90 -17.78 4.80
C PRO A 177 30.48 -17.37 3.38
N VAL A 178 29.92 -16.17 3.23
CA VAL A 178 29.43 -15.61 1.96
C VAL A 178 30.49 -15.59 0.84
N ARG A 179 31.76 -15.33 1.16
CA ARG A 179 32.85 -15.41 0.16
C ARG A 179 33.03 -16.82 -0.44
N VAL A 180 32.77 -17.86 0.35
CA VAL A 180 32.83 -19.25 -0.11
C VAL A 180 31.65 -19.51 -1.03
N LEU A 181 30.45 -19.04 -0.65
CA LEU A 181 29.25 -19.12 -1.49
C LEU A 181 29.49 -18.48 -2.87
N LYS A 182 30.05 -17.28 -2.91
CA LYS A 182 30.41 -16.59 -4.16
C LYS A 182 31.30 -17.44 -5.05
N ASN A 183 32.38 -18.00 -4.48
CA ASN A 183 33.30 -18.84 -5.24
C ASN A 183 32.63 -20.12 -5.74
N LEU A 184 31.76 -20.75 -4.93
CA LEU A 184 30.99 -21.93 -5.35
C LEU A 184 30.04 -21.59 -6.49
N MET A 185 29.24 -20.53 -6.37
CA MET A 185 28.27 -20.14 -7.40
C MET A 185 28.96 -19.77 -8.72
N VAL A 186 30.07 -19.04 -8.67
CA VAL A 186 30.84 -18.69 -9.88
C VAL A 186 31.52 -19.92 -10.49
N ARG A 187 32.22 -20.73 -9.69
CA ARG A 187 33.01 -21.87 -10.18
C ARG A 187 32.14 -22.95 -10.81
N TYR A 188 30.97 -23.21 -10.23
CA TYR A 188 30.03 -24.23 -10.71
C TYR A 188 28.91 -23.64 -11.58
N ASN A 189 28.95 -22.33 -11.87
CA ASN A 189 27.94 -21.60 -12.65
C ASN A 189 26.50 -21.83 -12.14
N LEU A 190 26.34 -21.77 -10.82
CA LEU A 190 25.08 -22.02 -10.14
C LEU A 190 24.35 -20.72 -9.86
N THR A 191 23.03 -20.76 -10.02
CA THR A 191 22.16 -19.64 -9.63
C THR A 191 21.49 -19.82 -8.27
N ARG A 192 21.56 -21.04 -7.71
CA ARG A 192 21.09 -21.37 -6.36
C ARG A 192 22.03 -22.33 -5.64
N LEU A 193 22.07 -22.23 -4.32
CA LEU A 193 22.74 -23.17 -3.43
C LEU A 193 21.76 -23.62 -2.33
N PRO A 194 21.58 -24.94 -2.13
CA PRO A 194 20.79 -25.46 -1.02
C PRO A 194 21.62 -25.42 0.28
N VAL A 195 20.98 -25.01 1.37
CA VAL A 195 21.58 -24.97 2.70
C VAL A 195 21.01 -26.11 3.52
N LEU A 196 21.89 -26.99 4.02
CA LEU A 196 21.51 -28.16 4.80
C LEU A 196 22.08 -28.08 6.22
N GLN A 197 21.27 -28.47 7.20
CA GLN A 197 21.69 -28.68 8.59
C GLN A 197 21.25 -30.08 9.00
N ASN A 198 22.18 -30.91 9.48
CA ASN A 198 21.92 -32.30 9.89
C ASN A 198 21.18 -33.13 8.82
N ASN A 199 21.58 -33.02 7.55
CA ASN A 199 20.97 -33.68 6.38
C ASN A 199 19.54 -33.21 6.02
N SER A 200 18.97 -32.25 6.74
CA SER A 200 17.70 -31.60 6.41
C SER A 200 17.93 -30.28 5.68
N VAL A 201 17.11 -30.02 4.68
CA VAL A 201 17.11 -28.75 3.95
C VAL A 201 16.53 -27.66 4.85
N VAL A 202 17.34 -26.66 5.19
CA VAL A 202 16.93 -25.54 6.04
C VAL A 202 16.76 -24.24 5.27
N GLY A 203 17.38 -24.12 4.09
CA GLY A 203 17.30 -22.90 3.29
C GLY A 203 17.77 -23.06 1.86
N ILE A 204 17.58 -22.02 1.07
CA ILE A 204 18.14 -21.86 -0.27
C ILE A 204 18.72 -20.45 -0.41
N ILE A 205 19.85 -20.34 -1.12
CA ILE A 205 20.51 -19.07 -1.42
C ILE A 205 20.51 -18.87 -2.92
N THR A 206 19.98 -17.75 -3.38
CA THR A 206 19.94 -17.32 -4.77
C THR A 206 21.11 -16.38 -5.09
N THR A 207 21.46 -16.25 -6.37
CA THR A 207 22.47 -15.25 -6.80
C THR A 207 22.07 -13.84 -6.37
N HIS A 208 20.77 -13.53 -6.36
CA HIS A 208 20.27 -12.24 -5.94
C HIS A 208 20.55 -11.96 -4.45
N GLU A 209 20.25 -12.92 -3.56
CA GLU A 209 20.58 -12.80 -2.13
C GLU A 209 22.08 -12.69 -1.90
N LEU A 210 22.87 -13.50 -2.61
CA LEU A 210 24.31 -13.42 -2.55
C LEU A 210 24.82 -12.04 -2.97
N LEU A 211 24.32 -11.47 -4.07
CA LEU A 211 24.74 -10.14 -4.55
C LEU A 211 24.35 -9.03 -3.58
N ARG A 212 23.18 -9.11 -2.93
CA ARG A 212 22.78 -8.15 -1.88
C ARG A 212 23.64 -8.26 -0.62
N ALA A 213 24.06 -9.48 -0.28
CA ALA A 213 24.92 -9.72 0.87
C ALA A 213 26.39 -9.37 0.60
N LEU A 214 26.79 -9.30 -0.67
CA LEU A 214 28.13 -8.90 -1.05
C LEU A 214 28.27 -7.37 -0.86
N PRO A 215 29.28 -6.92 -0.10
CA PRO A 215 29.56 -5.51 0.04
C PRO A 215 29.89 -4.88 -1.32
N ASP A 216 29.44 -3.66 -1.58
CA ASP A 216 30.02 -2.82 -2.62
C ASP A 216 31.44 -2.45 -2.21
N TYR A 217 32.41 -3.24 -2.69
CA TYR A 217 33.82 -3.05 -2.36
C TYR A 217 34.41 -1.75 -2.93
N LEU A 218 33.73 -1.13 -3.91
CA LEU A 218 34.12 0.12 -4.55
C LEU A 218 32.86 0.90 -4.97
N PRO A 219 32.83 2.25 -4.83
CA PRO A 219 31.76 3.06 -5.38
C PRO A 219 31.69 2.88 -6.90
N LEU A 220 30.48 2.74 -7.45
CA LEU A 220 30.26 2.59 -8.88
C LEU A 220 30.79 3.82 -9.62
N PRO A 221 31.57 3.66 -10.71
CA PRO A 221 32.09 4.80 -11.45
C PRO A 221 30.93 5.59 -12.06
N HIS A 222 30.80 6.85 -11.65
CA HIS A 222 29.67 7.73 -11.98
C HIS A 222 29.43 7.85 -13.49
N ASP A 223 30.47 7.77 -14.31
CA ASP A 223 30.39 7.89 -15.77
C ASP A 223 29.64 6.73 -16.45
N PHE A 224 29.47 5.59 -15.76
CA PHE A 224 28.78 4.40 -16.27
C PHE A 224 27.45 4.13 -15.57
N LEU A 225 27.05 4.97 -14.60
CA LEU A 225 25.73 4.89 -14.02
C LEU A 225 24.72 5.40 -15.07
N PRO A 226 23.62 4.67 -15.32
CA PRO A 226 22.57 5.17 -16.19
C PRO A 226 22.10 6.55 -15.68
N LEU A 227 21.82 7.48 -16.59
CA LEU A 227 21.27 8.82 -16.31
C LEU A 227 19.97 8.83 -15.47
N ALA A 228 19.40 7.65 -15.20
CA ALA A 228 18.39 7.48 -14.18
C ALA A 228 19.06 7.56 -12.81
N GLU A 229 19.15 8.78 -12.26
CA GLU A 229 19.34 9.00 -10.84
C GLU A 229 18.34 8.12 -10.07
N GLN A 230 18.78 6.95 -9.59
CA GLN A 230 18.01 6.22 -8.60
C GLN A 230 18.06 7.07 -7.34
N ALA A 231 16.92 7.64 -6.96
CA ALA A 231 16.82 8.35 -5.70
C ALA A 231 17.29 7.41 -4.57
N SER A 232 18.30 7.83 -3.82
CA SER A 232 18.78 7.10 -2.66
C SER A 232 17.62 6.89 -1.69
N LEU A 233 17.42 5.65 -1.23
CA LEU A 233 16.39 5.37 -0.24
C LEU A 233 16.64 6.21 1.03
N PRO A 234 15.57 6.76 1.64
CA PRO A 234 15.70 7.55 2.86
C PRO A 234 16.25 6.70 4.00
N ALA A 235 17.14 7.28 4.81
CA ALA A 235 17.71 6.58 5.94
C ALA A 235 16.66 6.38 7.06
N PRO A 236 16.79 5.34 7.92
CA PRO A 236 15.86 5.12 9.02
C PRO A 236 15.66 6.35 9.93
N ALA A 237 16.73 7.13 10.17
CA ALA A 237 16.67 8.36 10.95
C ALA A 237 15.83 9.48 10.30
N GLU A 238 15.76 9.51 8.96
CA GLU A 238 14.92 10.45 8.22
C GLU A 238 13.46 10.01 8.28
N LEU A 239 13.21 8.71 8.08
CA LEU A 239 11.88 8.12 8.20
C LEU A 239 11.32 8.24 9.62
N GLU A 240 12.15 8.14 10.65
CA GLU A 240 11.76 8.40 12.03
C GLU A 240 11.26 9.84 12.22
N LYS A 241 12.03 10.83 11.72
CA LYS A 241 11.63 12.24 11.78
C LYS A 241 10.32 12.46 11.03
N LEU A 242 10.20 11.89 9.84
CA LEU A 242 9.00 11.98 9.00
C LEU A 242 7.78 11.37 9.70
N LEU A 243 7.92 10.19 10.28
CA LEU A 243 6.84 9.49 10.98
C LEU A 243 6.35 10.31 12.19
N LYS A 244 7.28 10.90 12.96
CA LYS A 244 6.96 11.76 14.09
C LYS A 244 6.28 13.08 13.67
N LEU A 245 6.66 13.62 12.51
CA LEU A 245 6.13 14.88 11.97
C LEU A 245 4.73 14.71 11.35
N VAL A 246 4.55 13.70 10.48
CA VAL A 246 3.32 13.48 9.72
C VAL A 246 2.22 12.92 10.61
N PHE A 247 2.57 11.97 11.48
CA PHE A 247 1.62 11.30 12.35
C PHE A 247 1.70 11.86 13.78
N SER A 248 2.26 11.09 14.71
CA SER A 248 2.46 11.48 16.10
C SER A 248 3.48 10.57 16.78
N LEU A 249 4.01 11.00 17.92
CA LEU A 249 4.85 10.15 18.78
C LEU A 249 4.13 8.86 19.20
N ARG A 250 2.80 8.90 19.34
CA ARG A 250 1.98 7.74 19.69
C ARG A 250 2.10 6.61 18.66
N ILE A 251 1.99 6.92 17.37
CA ILE A 251 2.11 5.92 16.29
C ILE A 251 3.54 5.38 16.20
N PHE A 252 4.54 6.26 16.34
CA PHE A 252 5.94 5.83 16.40
C PHE A 252 6.18 4.80 17.52
N HIS A 253 5.72 5.10 18.75
CA HIS A 253 5.87 4.19 19.88
C HIS A 253 5.06 2.90 19.72
N LEU A 254 3.89 2.97 19.09
CA LEU A 254 3.06 1.81 18.79
C LEU A 254 3.79 0.84 17.85
N LEU A 255 4.32 1.34 16.72
CA LEU A 255 5.09 0.53 15.78
C LEU A 255 6.34 -0.08 16.42
N LEU A 256 7.04 0.69 17.26
CA LEU A 256 8.20 0.19 18.02
C LEU A 256 7.82 -0.93 19.00
N ARG A 257 6.66 -0.83 19.68
CA ARG A 257 6.16 -1.88 20.58
C ARG A 257 5.80 -3.15 19.82
N ILE A 258 5.12 -3.02 18.68
CA ILE A 258 4.78 -4.15 17.81
C ILE A 258 6.06 -4.83 17.33
N GLY A 259 7.06 -4.05 16.92
CA GLY A 259 8.38 -4.53 16.54
C GLY A 259 9.10 -5.34 17.62
N ARG A 260 9.12 -4.84 18.86
CA ARG A 260 9.70 -5.56 20.00
C ARG A 260 8.96 -6.85 20.31
N PHE A 261 7.63 -6.84 20.19
CA PHE A 261 6.83 -8.04 20.39
C PHE A 261 7.09 -9.08 19.28
N ALA A 262 7.23 -8.65 18.03
CA ALA A 262 7.64 -9.51 16.91
C ALA A 262 8.99 -10.19 17.18
N GLU A 263 9.97 -9.42 17.65
CA GLU A 263 11.28 -9.94 18.04
C GLU A 263 11.18 -11.01 19.15
N GLN A 264 10.39 -10.76 20.19
CA GLN A 264 10.16 -11.72 21.28
C GLN A 264 9.52 -13.04 20.80
N LYS A 265 8.73 -12.98 19.73
CA LYS A 265 8.08 -14.15 19.12
C LYS A 265 8.92 -14.78 18.01
N GLY A 266 10.09 -14.23 17.70
CA GLY A 266 10.98 -14.73 16.64
C GLY A 266 10.37 -14.58 15.25
N VAL A 267 9.50 -13.59 15.04
CA VAL A 267 8.85 -13.31 13.75
C VAL A 267 9.26 -11.94 13.22
N ASN A 268 9.24 -11.79 11.89
CA ASN A 268 9.51 -10.52 11.24
C ASN A 268 8.21 -9.80 10.90
N ALA A 269 8.09 -8.54 11.31
CA ALA A 269 6.92 -7.71 11.07
C ALA A 269 7.27 -6.45 10.26
N PHE A 270 6.37 -6.08 9.34
CA PHE A 270 6.56 -4.97 8.42
C PHE A 270 5.30 -4.13 8.31
N ALA A 271 5.40 -2.81 8.42
CA ALA A 271 4.32 -1.93 7.98
C ALA A 271 4.38 -1.80 6.45
N VAL A 272 3.26 -1.93 5.74
CA VAL A 272 3.26 -2.07 4.27
C VAL A 272 2.22 -1.18 3.59
N GLY A 273 2.32 -1.06 2.26
CA GLY A 273 1.21 -0.60 1.44
C GLY A 273 0.92 0.90 1.52
N GLY A 274 -0.37 1.23 1.63
CA GLY A 274 -0.86 2.61 1.58
C GLY A 274 -0.31 3.48 2.70
N PHE A 275 -0.07 2.90 3.88
CA PHE A 275 0.55 3.59 5.02
C PHE A 275 1.95 4.10 4.70
N VAL A 276 2.82 3.22 4.17
CA VAL A 276 4.21 3.58 3.81
C VAL A 276 4.25 4.61 2.69
N ARG A 277 3.42 4.42 1.66
CA ARG A 277 3.27 5.37 0.55
C ARG A 277 2.86 6.75 1.05
N ASP A 278 1.82 6.81 1.88
CA ASP A 278 1.27 8.08 2.33
C ASP A 278 2.21 8.78 3.32
N LEU A 279 2.94 8.03 4.16
CA LEU A 279 4.04 8.57 4.97
C LEU A 279 5.09 9.28 4.09
N LEU A 280 5.56 8.61 3.03
CA LEU A 280 6.56 9.16 2.09
C LEU A 280 6.03 10.35 1.28
N LEU A 281 4.71 10.46 1.13
CA LEU A 281 4.03 11.61 0.51
C LEU A 281 3.64 12.70 1.52
N GLU A 282 4.05 12.58 2.78
CA GLU A 282 3.72 13.50 3.88
C GLU A 282 2.21 13.64 4.13
N ARG A 283 1.46 12.54 3.97
CA ARG A 283 0.01 12.48 4.16
C ARG A 283 -0.34 11.57 5.33
N GLN A 284 -1.30 12.01 6.12
CA GLN A 284 -1.85 11.17 7.19
C GLN A 284 -2.74 10.07 6.61
N ASN A 285 -2.42 8.83 6.95
CA ASN A 285 -3.24 7.66 6.67
C ASN A 285 -3.23 6.73 7.89
N PHE A 286 -4.35 6.67 8.61
CA PHE A 286 -4.48 5.87 9.84
C PHE A 286 -4.88 4.41 9.58
N ASP A 287 -5.03 4.00 8.32
CA ASP A 287 -5.20 2.59 7.95
C ASP A 287 -3.81 1.93 7.92
N ILE A 288 -3.37 1.44 9.09
CA ILE A 288 -2.06 0.80 9.26
C ILE A 288 -2.19 -0.69 8.93
N ASP A 289 -1.53 -1.11 7.84
CA ASP A 289 -1.41 -2.51 7.44
C ASP A 289 -0.06 -3.07 7.89
N ILE A 290 -0.07 -4.17 8.63
CA ILE A 290 1.11 -4.90 9.09
C ILE A 290 1.14 -6.31 8.50
N VAL A 291 2.25 -6.64 7.88
CA VAL A 291 2.54 -7.99 7.38
C VAL A 291 3.51 -8.69 8.32
N VAL A 292 3.17 -9.91 8.71
CA VAL A 292 4.04 -10.79 9.50
C VAL A 292 4.51 -11.94 8.61
N ILE A 293 5.81 -12.26 8.66
CA ILE A 293 6.34 -13.46 8.01
C ILE A 293 6.02 -14.67 8.90
N GLY A 294 5.14 -15.55 8.42
CA GLY A 294 4.56 -16.65 9.19
C GLY A 294 3.06 -16.44 9.43
N ASP A 295 2.49 -17.19 10.37
CA ASP A 295 1.07 -17.06 10.72
C ASP A 295 0.83 -15.84 11.63
N ALA A 296 0.15 -14.82 11.09
CA ALA A 296 -0.19 -13.62 11.81
C ALA A 296 -1.28 -13.82 12.88
N MET A 297 -2.10 -14.89 12.82
CA MET A 297 -3.23 -15.03 13.75
C MET A 297 -2.81 -15.27 15.20
N PRO A 298 -1.96 -16.29 15.50
CA PRO A 298 -1.44 -16.48 16.84
C PRO A 298 -0.73 -15.22 17.35
N PHE A 299 0.06 -14.59 16.47
CA PHE A 299 0.75 -13.34 16.77
C PHE A 299 -0.22 -12.23 17.21
N VAL A 300 -1.33 -12.02 16.50
CA VAL A 300 -2.32 -10.98 16.82
C VAL A 300 -3.08 -11.28 18.10
N VAL A 301 -3.46 -12.53 18.34
CA VAL A 301 -4.13 -12.93 19.59
C VAL A 301 -3.24 -12.59 20.78
N GLU A 302 -1.97 -13.01 20.75
CA GLU A 302 -1.05 -12.74 21.84
C GLU A 302 -0.70 -11.24 21.98
N LEU A 303 -0.55 -10.52 20.87
CA LEU A 303 -0.33 -9.08 20.86
C LEU A 303 -1.51 -8.32 21.48
N SER A 304 -2.75 -8.77 21.22
CA SER A 304 -3.95 -8.15 21.78
C SER A 304 -4.02 -8.27 23.30
N HIS A 305 -3.54 -9.38 23.85
CA HIS A 305 -3.42 -9.58 25.29
C HIS A 305 -2.35 -8.66 25.90
N GLU A 306 -1.18 -8.55 25.25
CA GLU A 306 -0.10 -7.64 25.66
C GLU A 306 -0.54 -6.17 25.62
N PHE A 307 -1.37 -5.79 24.66
CA PHE A 307 -1.86 -4.42 24.49
C PHE A 307 -3.18 -4.15 25.21
N ALA A 308 -3.78 -5.16 25.84
CA ALA A 308 -5.10 -5.11 26.47
C ALA A 308 -6.16 -4.48 25.54
N CYS A 309 -6.26 -4.98 24.31
CA CYS A 309 -7.13 -4.42 23.27
C CYS A 309 -8.05 -5.47 22.63
N GLU A 310 -9.12 -5.00 22.00
CA GLU A 310 -10.03 -5.89 21.25
C GLU A 310 -9.41 -6.30 19.93
N TYR A 311 -9.66 -7.54 19.51
CA TYR A 311 -9.25 -8.06 18.21
C TYR A 311 -10.38 -8.80 17.50
N LYS A 312 -10.27 -8.91 16.18
CA LYS A 312 -11.17 -9.68 15.33
C LYS A 312 -10.37 -10.43 14.27
N VAL A 313 -10.55 -11.75 14.22
CA VAL A 313 -9.97 -12.60 13.19
C VAL A 313 -10.96 -12.78 12.04
N PHE A 314 -10.45 -12.75 10.81
CA PHE A 314 -11.19 -12.97 9.57
C PHE A 314 -10.60 -14.20 8.84
N ASP A 315 -11.05 -15.39 9.25
CA ASP A 315 -10.47 -16.67 8.80
C ASP A 315 -10.43 -16.81 7.27
N ARG A 316 -11.48 -16.35 6.57
CA ARG A 316 -11.59 -16.47 5.10
C ARG A 316 -10.43 -15.82 4.33
N PHE A 317 -9.80 -14.78 4.89
CA PHE A 317 -8.76 -14.02 4.22
C PHE A 317 -7.41 -14.12 4.92
N HIS A 318 -7.30 -14.98 5.92
CA HIS A 318 -6.14 -15.04 6.80
C HIS A 318 -5.65 -13.68 7.31
N THR A 319 -6.59 -12.83 7.75
CA THR A 319 -6.28 -11.51 8.32
C THR A 319 -6.89 -11.37 9.70
N ALA A 320 -6.32 -10.49 10.50
CA ALA A 320 -6.86 -10.11 11.78
C ALA A 320 -6.74 -8.60 11.97
N ARG A 321 -7.59 -8.03 12.80
CA ARG A 321 -7.60 -6.60 13.12
C ARG A 321 -7.55 -6.43 14.62
N ILE A 322 -6.76 -5.48 15.09
CA ILE A 322 -6.86 -4.99 16.47
C ILE A 322 -7.45 -3.58 16.49
N TYR A 323 -8.17 -3.29 17.57
CA TYR A 323 -8.80 -2.00 17.82
C TYR A 323 -8.13 -1.37 19.03
N LEU A 324 -7.35 -0.32 18.79
CA LEU A 324 -6.64 0.40 19.85
C LEU A 324 -7.17 1.83 19.92
N GLU A 325 -8.09 2.06 20.85
CA GLU A 325 -8.81 3.34 21.00
C GLU A 325 -9.48 3.77 19.68
N ASP A 326 -8.94 4.79 19.01
CA ASP A 326 -9.38 5.35 17.72
C ASP A 326 -8.66 4.74 16.50
N LEU A 327 -7.66 3.89 16.70
CA LEU A 327 -6.87 3.28 15.64
C LEU A 327 -7.34 1.86 15.30
N LYS A 328 -7.28 1.55 14.01
CA LYS A 328 -7.51 0.21 13.47
C LYS A 328 -6.22 -0.24 12.81
N ILE A 329 -5.70 -1.38 13.23
CA ILE A 329 -4.48 -1.95 12.64
C ILE A 329 -4.84 -3.32 12.08
N ASP A 330 -4.65 -3.45 10.78
CA ASP A 330 -4.87 -4.68 10.04
C ASP A 330 -3.58 -5.48 9.98
N PHE A 331 -3.68 -6.76 10.30
CA PHE A 331 -2.59 -7.73 10.26
C PHE A 331 -2.90 -8.79 9.22
N SER A 332 -1.88 -9.14 8.44
CA SER A 332 -1.95 -10.22 7.47
C SER A 332 -0.67 -11.03 7.47
N SER A 333 -0.81 -12.33 7.25
CA SER A 333 0.34 -13.20 6.99
C SER A 333 0.90 -12.91 5.60
N ALA A 334 2.23 -12.84 5.48
CA ALA A 334 2.90 -12.76 4.19
C ALA A 334 2.52 -13.97 3.34
N ARG A 335 2.05 -13.71 2.11
CA ARG A 335 1.42 -14.75 1.30
C ARG A 335 1.63 -14.57 -0.20
N ILE A 336 1.48 -15.65 -0.93
CA ILE A 336 1.33 -15.65 -2.39
C ILE A 336 -0.16 -15.78 -2.71
N GLU A 337 -0.59 -15.10 -3.77
CA GLU A 337 -1.96 -15.18 -4.30
C GLU A 337 -1.94 -15.84 -5.67
N HIS A 338 -2.74 -16.89 -5.84
CA HIS A 338 -2.95 -17.55 -7.12
C HIS A 338 -4.40 -17.37 -7.58
N TYR A 339 -4.58 -16.91 -8.83
CA TYR A 339 -5.89 -16.71 -9.43
C TYR A 339 -6.21 -17.89 -10.35
N SER A 340 -7.29 -18.62 -10.08
CA SER A 340 -7.73 -19.72 -10.95
C SER A 340 -8.15 -19.21 -12.34
N ASP A 341 -8.80 -18.05 -12.36
CA ASP A 341 -9.32 -17.39 -13.56
C ASP A 341 -9.17 -15.86 -13.44
N PRO A 342 -8.99 -15.15 -14.57
CA PRO A 342 -9.00 -13.69 -14.59
C PRO A 342 -10.25 -13.09 -13.93
N GLY A 343 -10.06 -12.26 -12.90
CA GLY A 343 -11.15 -11.62 -12.15
C GLY A 343 -11.74 -12.44 -10.98
N ALA A 344 -11.26 -13.67 -10.73
CA ALA A 344 -11.65 -14.48 -9.57
C ALA A 344 -11.01 -14.00 -8.26
N LEU A 345 -11.48 -14.54 -7.11
CA LEU A 345 -10.80 -14.36 -5.82
C LEU A 345 -9.56 -15.29 -5.75
N PRO A 346 -8.44 -14.85 -5.14
CA PRO A 346 -7.22 -15.65 -5.11
C PRO A 346 -7.26 -16.76 -4.04
N GLN A 347 -6.48 -17.83 -4.27
CA GLN A 347 -6.06 -18.82 -3.27
C GLN A 347 -4.77 -18.36 -2.58
N ILE A 348 -4.59 -18.69 -1.29
CA ILE A 348 -3.58 -18.10 -0.40
C ILE A 348 -2.64 -19.16 0.17
N GLU A 349 -1.32 -18.92 0.14
CA GLU A 349 -0.28 -19.73 0.82
C GLU A 349 0.80 -18.85 1.46
N PHE A 350 1.38 -19.26 2.60
CA PHE A 350 2.41 -18.49 3.32
C PHE A 350 3.69 -18.31 2.50
N SER A 351 4.28 -17.11 2.56
CA SER A 351 5.47 -16.77 1.77
C SER A 351 6.34 -15.69 2.45
N GLY A 352 7.45 -15.32 1.80
CA GLY A 352 8.29 -14.19 2.22
C GLY A 352 7.74 -12.81 1.80
N LEU A 353 8.30 -11.74 2.38
CA LEU A 353 7.86 -10.36 2.14
C LEU A 353 7.88 -9.96 0.66
N SER A 354 8.92 -10.32 -0.10
CA SER A 354 9.03 -9.95 -1.52
C SER A 354 7.85 -10.47 -2.34
N ASN A 355 7.40 -11.70 -2.06
CA ASN A 355 6.27 -12.31 -2.74
C ASN A 355 4.93 -11.67 -2.34
N ASP A 356 4.74 -11.30 -1.06
CA ASP A 356 3.57 -10.52 -0.65
C ASP A 356 3.51 -9.13 -1.30
N LEU A 357 4.67 -8.48 -1.46
CA LEU A 357 4.72 -7.18 -2.12
C LEU A 357 4.51 -7.32 -3.64
N TYR A 358 4.96 -8.42 -4.27
CA TYR A 358 4.83 -8.65 -5.72
C TYR A 358 3.38 -8.81 -6.21
N ARG A 359 2.49 -9.39 -5.39
CA ARG A 359 1.07 -9.58 -5.75
C ARG A 359 0.25 -8.28 -5.74
N ARG A 360 0.82 -7.16 -5.29
CA ARG A 360 0.12 -5.87 -5.18
C ARG A 360 -0.10 -5.24 -6.54
N ASP A 361 -0.81 -4.12 -6.56
CA ASP A 361 -1.23 -3.48 -7.80
C ASP A 361 -0.13 -2.63 -8.45
N PHE A 362 0.52 -1.76 -7.66
CA PHE A 362 1.50 -0.79 -8.13
C PHE A 362 2.74 -0.75 -7.24
N THR A 363 3.88 -0.41 -7.83
CA THR A 363 5.19 -0.28 -7.14
C THR A 363 5.12 0.64 -5.92
N ILE A 364 4.42 1.78 -6.04
CA ILE A 364 4.24 2.74 -4.94
C ILE A 364 3.45 2.16 -3.76
N ASN A 365 2.71 1.08 -3.95
CA ASN A 365 1.98 0.35 -2.91
C ASN A 365 2.72 -0.94 -2.49
N ALA A 366 3.88 -1.23 -3.07
CA ALA A 366 4.70 -2.41 -2.82
C ALA A 366 5.96 -2.06 -2.01
N LEU A 367 5.81 -1.11 -1.08
CA LEU A 367 6.83 -0.66 -0.14
C LEU A 367 6.56 -1.20 1.27
N ALA A 368 7.62 -1.46 2.02
CA ALA A 368 7.55 -1.98 3.39
C ALA A 368 8.57 -1.32 4.32
N LEU A 369 8.18 -1.07 5.56
CA LEU A 369 9.07 -0.61 6.65
C LEU A 369 9.24 -1.75 7.66
N ALA A 370 10.48 -2.13 7.93
CA ALA A 370 10.78 -3.13 8.95
C ALA A 370 10.45 -2.59 10.35
N LEU A 371 9.81 -3.42 11.18
CA LEU A 371 9.41 -3.06 12.54
C LEU A 371 10.33 -3.69 13.60
N ASN A 372 11.06 -4.76 13.29
CA ASN A 372 11.97 -5.39 14.24
C ASN A 372 13.08 -4.41 14.70
N PRO A 373 13.53 -4.44 15.97
CA PRO A 373 14.44 -3.44 16.52
C PRO A 373 15.77 -3.27 15.76
N GLU A 374 16.35 -4.37 15.26
CA GLU A 374 17.62 -4.35 14.52
C GLU A 374 17.53 -3.55 13.21
N HIS A 375 16.37 -3.62 12.54
CA HIS A 375 16.13 -3.01 11.23
C HIS A 375 15.01 -1.96 11.30
N PHE A 376 14.78 -1.37 12.47
CA PHE A 376 13.60 -0.53 12.67
C PHE A 376 13.57 0.66 11.69
N LEU A 377 12.44 0.81 11.00
CA LEU A 377 12.21 1.80 9.93
C LEU A 377 13.14 1.68 8.71
N GLU A 378 13.80 0.54 8.51
CA GLU A 378 14.47 0.27 7.25
C GLU A 378 13.43 0.08 6.13
N LEU A 379 13.52 0.91 5.09
CA LEU A 379 12.65 0.83 3.91
C LEU A 379 13.10 -0.32 2.99
N LYS A 380 12.24 -1.33 2.86
CA LYS A 380 12.39 -2.42 1.89
C LYS A 380 11.62 -2.06 0.62
N ASP A 381 12.37 -1.76 -0.45
CA ASP A 381 11.85 -1.53 -1.80
C ASP A 381 12.50 -2.51 -2.78
N PHE A 382 11.75 -3.53 -3.20
CA PHE A 382 12.24 -4.54 -4.15
C PHE A 382 11.95 -4.19 -5.61
N PHE A 383 11.07 -3.20 -5.86
CA PHE A 383 10.48 -2.97 -7.18
C PHE A 383 10.69 -1.54 -7.68
N GLY A 384 11.34 -0.67 -6.91
CA GLY A 384 11.59 0.74 -7.27
C GLY A 384 10.38 1.64 -7.03
N GLY A 385 9.53 1.32 -6.05
CA GLY A 385 8.37 2.12 -5.68
C GLY A 385 8.74 3.51 -5.15
N TYR A 386 9.88 3.66 -4.45
CA TYR A 386 10.34 4.96 -3.97
C TYR A 386 10.71 5.89 -5.14
N ASN A 387 11.41 5.35 -6.14
CA ASN A 387 11.76 6.11 -7.34
C ASN A 387 10.51 6.52 -8.14
N ASP A 388 9.49 5.67 -8.22
CA ASP A 388 8.23 6.00 -8.86
C ASP A 388 7.45 7.08 -8.10
N LEU A 389 7.51 7.09 -6.75
CA LEU A 389 6.96 8.16 -5.94
C LEU A 389 7.63 9.51 -6.23
N VAL A 390 8.97 9.54 -6.25
CA VAL A 390 9.76 10.74 -6.56
C VAL A 390 9.44 11.26 -7.97
N ASN A 391 9.36 10.36 -8.95
CA ASN A 391 9.08 10.68 -10.35
C ASN A 391 7.59 10.86 -10.67
N ARG A 392 6.70 10.74 -9.69
CA ARG A 392 5.23 10.85 -9.83
C ARG A 392 4.65 9.90 -10.88
N ARG A 393 5.03 8.63 -10.80
CA ARG A 393 4.62 7.57 -11.73
C ARG A 393 3.79 6.50 -11.04
N ILE A 394 2.79 5.99 -11.75
CA ILE A 394 2.06 4.77 -11.40
C ILE A 394 2.62 3.66 -12.30
N ARG A 395 3.31 2.69 -11.70
CA ARG A 395 3.88 1.54 -12.41
C ARG A 395 3.36 0.22 -11.85
N ILE A 396 2.95 -0.69 -12.74
CA ILE A 396 2.54 -2.06 -12.38
C ILE A 396 3.76 -2.94 -12.08
N LEU A 397 3.57 -3.98 -11.27
CA LEU A 397 4.64 -4.91 -10.89
C LEU A 397 4.99 -5.95 -11.98
N HIS A 398 4.05 -6.24 -12.88
CA HIS A 398 4.22 -7.16 -14.00
C HIS A 398 3.20 -6.86 -15.11
N SER A 399 3.54 -7.21 -16.36
CA SER A 399 2.79 -6.85 -17.56
C SER A 399 1.37 -7.42 -17.64
N PHE A 400 1.08 -8.50 -16.89
CA PHE A 400 -0.24 -9.15 -16.86
C PHE A 400 -1.16 -8.62 -15.75
N SER A 401 -0.70 -7.67 -14.93
CA SER A 401 -1.41 -7.15 -13.75
C SER A 401 -2.88 -6.76 -14.03
N PHE A 402 -3.14 -6.03 -15.12
CA PHE A 402 -4.51 -5.63 -15.50
C PHE A 402 -5.35 -6.75 -16.10
N LEU A 403 -4.73 -7.78 -16.68
CA LEU A 403 -5.45 -8.93 -17.23
C LEU A 403 -5.85 -9.91 -16.12
N GLU A 404 -4.99 -10.09 -15.11
CA GLU A 404 -5.30 -10.92 -13.94
C GLU A 404 -6.39 -10.30 -13.07
N ASP A 405 -6.27 -8.99 -12.76
CA ASP A 405 -7.26 -8.25 -12.00
C ASP A 405 -7.65 -6.93 -12.70
N PRO A 406 -8.71 -6.95 -13.52
CA PRO A 406 -9.16 -5.77 -14.26
C PRO A 406 -9.62 -4.61 -13.36
N THR A 407 -9.87 -4.84 -12.06
CA THR A 407 -10.21 -3.73 -11.15
C THR A 407 -9.06 -2.75 -10.99
N ARG A 408 -7.82 -3.20 -11.24
CA ARG A 408 -6.62 -2.36 -11.20
C ARG A 408 -6.66 -1.23 -12.24
N LEU A 409 -7.42 -1.36 -13.33
CA LEU A 409 -7.62 -0.28 -14.30
C LEU A 409 -8.31 0.95 -13.67
N PHE A 410 -9.39 0.73 -12.93
CA PHE A 410 -10.08 1.79 -12.19
C PHE A 410 -9.18 2.37 -11.09
N ARG A 411 -8.41 1.52 -10.41
CA ARG A 411 -7.46 1.95 -9.36
C ARG A 411 -6.32 2.79 -9.93
N ALA A 412 -5.81 2.47 -11.13
CA ALA A 412 -4.76 3.23 -11.80
C ALA A 412 -5.21 4.67 -12.05
N ILE A 413 -6.40 4.85 -12.63
CA ILE A 413 -7.01 6.17 -12.86
C ILE A 413 -7.26 6.90 -11.53
N ARG A 414 -7.79 6.19 -10.51
CA ARG A 414 -8.01 6.76 -9.18
C ARG A 414 -6.71 7.27 -8.56
N PHE A 415 -5.64 6.48 -8.57
CA PHE A 415 -4.36 6.88 -7.98
C PHE A 415 -3.65 7.96 -8.79
N ALA A 416 -3.70 7.90 -10.12
CA ALA A 416 -3.22 8.97 -11.00
C ALA A 416 -3.89 10.30 -10.66
N GLY A 417 -5.22 10.33 -10.53
CA GLY A 417 -5.96 11.54 -10.16
C GLY A 417 -5.77 11.98 -8.69
N ARG A 418 -5.72 11.04 -7.74
CA ARG A 418 -5.51 11.32 -6.31
C ARG A 418 -4.16 11.96 -6.01
N PHE A 419 -3.10 11.45 -6.64
CA PHE A 419 -1.73 11.90 -6.41
C PHE A 419 -1.22 12.87 -7.48
N ASN A 420 -1.98 13.09 -8.56
CA ASN A 420 -1.58 13.86 -9.73
C ASN A 420 -0.30 13.27 -10.37
N PHE A 421 -0.33 11.96 -10.58
CA PHE A 421 0.73 11.14 -11.16
C PHE A 421 0.36 10.72 -12.58
N ALA A 422 1.36 10.35 -13.38
CA ALA A 422 1.16 9.78 -14.70
C ALA A 422 1.33 8.26 -14.69
N LEU A 423 0.66 7.55 -15.59
CA LEU A 423 0.99 6.15 -15.84
C LEU A 423 2.38 6.07 -16.49
N GLU A 424 3.21 5.17 -16.01
CA GLU A 424 4.49 4.86 -16.66
C GLU A 424 4.24 4.24 -18.05
N GLN A 425 5.19 4.36 -18.98
CA GLN A 425 5.01 4.01 -20.39
C GLN A 425 4.56 2.56 -20.60
N ASP A 426 5.18 1.59 -19.93
CA ASP A 426 4.82 0.17 -20.05
C ASP A 426 3.49 -0.13 -19.37
N THR A 427 3.22 0.57 -18.27
CA THR A 427 1.93 0.53 -17.59
C THR A 427 0.80 1.05 -18.47
N GLN A 428 1.03 2.14 -19.21
CA GLN A 428 0.09 2.67 -20.20
C GLN A 428 -0.17 1.66 -21.32
N ARG A 429 0.89 1.03 -21.86
CA ARG A 429 0.75 -0.03 -22.88
C ARG A 429 -0.06 -1.23 -22.37
N ALA A 430 0.19 -1.67 -21.12
CA ALA A 430 -0.56 -2.74 -20.50
C ALA A 430 -2.03 -2.36 -20.23
N PHE A 431 -2.28 -1.09 -19.86
CA PHE A 431 -3.63 -0.55 -19.67
C PHE A 431 -4.42 -0.62 -20.99
N GLU A 432 -3.85 -0.10 -22.07
CA GLU A 432 -4.45 -0.13 -23.42
C GLU A 432 -4.69 -1.55 -23.92
N LEU A 433 -3.75 -2.46 -23.69
CA LEU A 433 -3.91 -3.87 -24.02
C LEU A 433 -5.10 -4.49 -23.27
N ALA A 434 -5.23 -4.26 -21.97
CA ALA A 434 -6.34 -4.79 -21.18
C ALA A 434 -7.70 -4.24 -21.62
N ILE A 435 -7.78 -2.95 -21.97
CA ILE A 435 -8.99 -2.33 -22.53
C ILE A 435 -9.34 -2.93 -23.89
N SER A 436 -8.37 -3.09 -24.80
CA SER A 436 -8.60 -3.66 -26.14
C SER A 436 -9.02 -5.14 -26.10
N ARG A 437 -8.68 -5.84 -25.01
CA ARG A 437 -9.08 -7.22 -24.73
C ARG A 437 -10.39 -7.32 -23.94
N GLU A 438 -11.06 -6.21 -23.69
CA GLU A 438 -12.33 -6.16 -22.94
C GLU A 438 -12.23 -6.85 -21.57
N ALA A 439 -11.05 -6.80 -20.95
CA ALA A 439 -10.80 -7.46 -19.67
C ALA A 439 -11.81 -7.06 -18.56
N PRO A 440 -12.27 -5.79 -18.47
CA PRO A 440 -13.28 -5.39 -17.49
C PRO A 440 -14.64 -6.10 -17.60
N GLU A 441 -15.01 -6.69 -18.74
CA GLU A 441 -16.30 -7.41 -18.90
C GLU A 441 -16.42 -8.61 -17.97
N LYS A 442 -15.27 -9.18 -17.53
CA LYS A 442 -15.23 -10.29 -16.57
C LYS A 442 -15.58 -9.87 -15.15
N LEU A 443 -15.67 -8.56 -14.87
CA LEU A 443 -15.98 -8.06 -13.54
C LEU A 443 -17.49 -7.94 -13.32
N SER A 444 -17.96 -8.37 -12.15
CA SER A 444 -19.31 -8.05 -11.68
C SER A 444 -19.48 -6.53 -11.53
N LEU A 445 -20.69 -6.02 -11.81
CA LEU A 445 -21.05 -4.61 -11.59
C LEU A 445 -20.76 -4.15 -10.15
N LYS A 446 -20.99 -4.99 -9.13
CA LYS A 446 -20.62 -4.71 -7.74
C LYS A 446 -19.14 -4.33 -7.55
N ARG A 447 -18.20 -5.02 -8.21
CA ARG A 447 -16.76 -4.72 -8.14
C ARG A 447 -16.45 -3.39 -8.84
N ILE A 448 -17.00 -3.18 -10.03
CA ILE A 448 -16.87 -1.92 -10.79
C ILE A 448 -17.40 -0.75 -9.96
N GLY A 449 -18.62 -0.89 -9.43
CA GLY A 449 -19.28 0.08 -8.57
C GLY A 449 -18.48 0.43 -7.32
N SER A 450 -17.85 -0.56 -6.70
CA SER A 450 -17.01 -0.35 -5.52
C SER A 450 -15.79 0.52 -5.85
N GLU A 451 -15.12 0.28 -6.99
CA GLU A 451 -13.99 1.13 -7.41
C GLU A 451 -14.43 2.53 -7.83
N ILE A 452 -15.56 2.66 -8.55
CA ILE A 452 -16.13 3.97 -8.90
C ILE A 452 -16.50 4.75 -7.62
N SER A 453 -17.13 4.10 -6.63
CA SER A 453 -17.48 4.74 -5.36
C SER A 453 -16.25 5.26 -4.62
N ARG A 454 -15.13 4.52 -4.66
CA ARG A 454 -13.84 5.01 -4.14
C ARG A 454 -13.33 6.22 -4.92
N CYS A 455 -13.46 6.24 -6.25
CA CYS A 455 -13.13 7.41 -7.07
C CYS A 455 -13.96 8.65 -6.70
N LEU A 456 -15.26 8.47 -6.41
CA LEU A 456 -16.17 9.56 -6.03
C LEU A 456 -15.83 10.16 -4.65
N ASN A 457 -15.22 9.37 -3.77
CA ASN A 457 -14.81 9.79 -2.44
C ASN A 457 -13.43 10.48 -2.39
N GLU A 458 -12.68 10.51 -3.49
CA GLU A 458 -11.39 11.23 -3.56
C GLU A 458 -11.58 12.76 -3.56
N ASP A 459 -10.50 13.52 -3.42
CA ASP A 459 -10.55 14.99 -3.32
C ASP A 459 -11.05 15.68 -4.60
N ARG A 460 -10.73 15.12 -5.77
CA ARG A 460 -11.06 15.69 -7.09
C ARG A 460 -11.85 14.69 -7.94
N PRO A 461 -13.06 14.28 -7.51
CA PRO A 461 -13.82 13.25 -8.19
C PRO A 461 -14.21 13.66 -9.61
N GLN A 462 -14.35 14.97 -9.88
CA GLN A 462 -14.62 15.46 -11.23
C GLN A 462 -13.55 15.10 -12.25
N GLN A 463 -12.27 15.16 -11.88
CA GLN A 463 -11.18 14.85 -12.80
C GLN A 463 -11.11 13.34 -13.01
N ILE A 464 -11.16 12.58 -11.93
CA ILE A 464 -11.10 11.12 -11.98
C ILE A 464 -12.24 10.55 -12.83
N VAL A 465 -13.46 11.09 -12.69
CA VAL A 465 -14.60 10.66 -13.50
C VAL A 465 -14.41 11.03 -14.98
N ALA A 466 -13.89 12.22 -15.30
CA ALA A 466 -13.54 12.58 -16.67
C ALA A 466 -12.48 11.63 -17.27
N ASP A 467 -11.49 11.23 -16.48
CA ASP A 467 -10.46 10.29 -16.87
C ASP A 467 -11.04 8.87 -17.08
N LEU A 468 -12.02 8.45 -16.25
CA LEU A 468 -12.72 7.18 -16.43
C LEU A 468 -13.55 7.14 -17.72
N PHE A 469 -14.21 8.24 -18.09
CA PHE A 469 -14.89 8.36 -19.39
C PHE A 469 -13.89 8.34 -20.54
N SER A 470 -12.82 9.14 -20.45
CA SER A 470 -11.76 9.21 -21.48
C SER A 470 -11.06 7.87 -21.70
N ALA A 471 -10.90 7.07 -20.64
CA ALA A 471 -10.35 5.72 -20.71
C ALA A 471 -11.36 4.67 -21.20
N GLY A 472 -12.62 5.05 -21.46
CA GLY A 472 -13.68 4.14 -21.89
C GLY A 472 -14.07 3.11 -20.83
N LEU A 473 -13.82 3.37 -19.54
CA LEU A 473 -14.14 2.45 -18.44
C LEU A 473 -15.61 2.54 -18.01
N MET A 474 -16.26 3.69 -18.21
CA MET A 474 -17.66 3.89 -17.81
C MET A 474 -18.65 3.05 -18.62
N LYS A 475 -18.30 2.64 -19.85
CA LYS A 475 -19.14 1.77 -20.70
C LYS A 475 -19.43 0.39 -20.06
N TYR A 476 -18.56 -0.08 -19.16
CA TYR A 476 -18.73 -1.35 -18.46
C TYR A 476 -19.71 -1.26 -17.29
N LEU A 477 -20.08 -0.05 -16.85
CA LEU A 477 -21.19 0.17 -15.93
C LEU A 477 -22.54 0.16 -16.69
N SER A 478 -22.59 0.81 -17.85
CA SER A 478 -23.70 0.76 -18.79
C SER A 478 -23.21 1.15 -20.19
N PRO A 479 -23.58 0.43 -21.26
CA PRO A 479 -23.15 0.73 -22.63
C PRO A 479 -23.49 2.17 -23.10
N GLU A 480 -24.48 2.81 -22.49
CA GLU A 480 -24.88 4.19 -22.79
C GLU A 480 -23.88 5.24 -22.26
N MET A 481 -22.99 4.86 -21.34
CA MET A 481 -22.02 5.76 -20.71
C MET A 481 -20.73 5.91 -21.52
N VAL A 482 -20.87 6.37 -22.76
CA VAL A 482 -19.73 6.62 -23.66
C VAL A 482 -19.13 8.02 -23.42
N ASP A 483 -19.98 9.00 -23.15
CA ASP A 483 -19.59 10.39 -22.94
C ASP A 483 -20.51 11.03 -21.89
N ALA A 484 -19.93 11.89 -21.06
CA ALA A 484 -20.66 12.71 -20.12
C ALA A 484 -20.01 14.06 -19.88
N ASP A 485 -19.56 14.76 -20.94
CA ASP A 485 -18.98 16.12 -20.97
C ASP A 485 -19.44 17.07 -19.86
N ILE A 486 -20.73 17.03 -19.48
CA ILE A 486 -21.34 17.90 -18.48
C ILE A 486 -21.08 17.44 -17.03
N LEU A 487 -20.99 16.14 -16.77
CA LEU A 487 -20.91 15.57 -15.40
C LEU A 487 -19.71 16.06 -14.60
N PRO A 488 -18.46 16.09 -15.12
CA PRO A 488 -17.31 16.59 -14.36
C PRO A 488 -17.53 18.02 -13.83
N GLY A 489 -18.08 18.90 -14.66
CA GLY A 489 -18.40 20.28 -14.27
C GLY A 489 -19.43 20.35 -13.13
N ARG A 490 -20.45 19.47 -13.16
CA ARG A 490 -21.47 19.40 -12.10
C ARG A 490 -20.94 18.75 -10.81
N PHE A 491 -20.05 17.78 -10.91
CA PHE A 491 -19.47 17.10 -9.74
C PHE A 491 -18.66 18.05 -8.86
N LYS A 492 -18.01 19.05 -9.48
CA LYS A 492 -17.33 20.13 -8.74
C LYS A 492 -18.28 20.91 -7.81
N LEU A 493 -19.57 21.01 -8.15
CA LEU A 493 -20.57 21.73 -7.35
C LEU A 493 -20.97 20.97 -6.09
N ILE A 494 -20.96 19.64 -6.12
CA ILE A 494 -21.51 18.77 -5.06
C ILE A 494 -20.80 19.02 -3.73
N LYS A 495 -19.47 19.02 -3.70
CA LYS A 495 -18.71 19.29 -2.46
C LYS A 495 -19.01 20.66 -1.87
N SER A 496 -19.19 21.67 -2.73
CA SER A 496 -19.57 23.03 -2.29
C SER A 496 -20.97 23.05 -1.69
N LEU A 497 -21.93 22.35 -2.32
CA LEU A 497 -23.30 22.22 -1.83
C LEU A 497 -23.35 21.50 -0.48
N ILE A 498 -22.74 20.32 -0.36
CA ILE A 498 -22.68 19.55 0.90
C ILE A 498 -22.10 20.41 2.02
N ARG A 499 -20.97 21.10 1.78
CA ARG A 499 -20.35 21.99 2.76
C ARG A 499 -21.28 23.14 3.16
N ARG A 500 -22.01 23.73 2.22
CA ARG A 500 -22.94 24.83 2.47
C ARG A 500 -24.09 24.43 3.40
N PHE A 501 -24.59 23.20 3.28
CA PHE A 501 -25.74 22.72 4.04
C PHE A 501 -25.37 21.91 5.29
N LYS A 502 -24.08 21.64 5.52
CA LYS A 502 -23.58 21.02 6.76
C LYS A 502 -24.10 21.68 8.06
N PRO A 503 -24.27 23.01 8.18
CA PRO A 503 -24.80 23.64 9.38
C PRO A 503 -26.25 23.28 9.74
N LEU A 504 -27.00 22.63 8.84
CA LEU A 504 -28.36 22.16 9.13
C LEU A 504 -28.38 20.97 10.12
N GLY A 505 -27.23 20.34 10.38
CA GLY A 505 -27.12 19.20 11.31
C GLY A 505 -27.67 17.88 10.75
N GLU A 506 -28.07 17.85 9.48
CA GLU A 506 -28.51 16.63 8.78
C GLU A 506 -27.30 15.92 8.15
N GLU A 507 -27.22 14.60 8.31
CA GLU A 507 -26.26 13.78 7.57
C GLU A 507 -26.67 13.73 6.10
N ILE A 508 -25.75 14.11 5.20
CA ILE A 508 -25.99 14.11 3.75
C ILE A 508 -25.19 12.97 3.13
N ASP A 509 -25.87 12.04 2.46
CA ASP A 509 -25.19 11.01 1.66
C ASP A 509 -24.69 11.61 0.34
N GLY A 510 -23.45 12.12 0.35
CA GLY A 510 -22.82 12.70 -0.84
C GLY A 510 -22.63 11.70 -1.97
N GLU A 511 -22.44 10.42 -1.66
CA GLU A 511 -22.27 9.35 -2.64
C GLU A 511 -23.57 9.13 -3.42
N ALA A 512 -24.73 9.21 -2.75
CA ALA A 512 -26.04 9.17 -3.39
C ALA A 512 -26.17 10.25 -4.48
N ILE A 513 -25.74 11.48 -4.19
CA ILE A 513 -25.81 12.61 -5.14
C ILE A 513 -24.92 12.35 -6.37
N PHE A 514 -23.70 11.83 -6.18
CA PHE A 514 -22.83 11.48 -7.29
C PHE A 514 -23.41 10.37 -8.17
N TRP A 515 -23.90 9.29 -7.55
CA TRP A 515 -24.54 8.18 -8.26
C TRP A 515 -25.80 8.62 -9.00
N THR A 516 -26.61 9.49 -8.40
CA THR A 516 -27.74 10.14 -9.08
C THR A 516 -27.28 10.87 -10.35
N GLY A 517 -26.15 11.58 -10.30
CA GLY A 517 -25.55 12.22 -11.47
C GLY A 517 -25.13 11.21 -12.55
N ILE A 518 -24.38 10.17 -12.18
CA ILE A 518 -23.96 9.10 -13.12
C ILE A 518 -25.17 8.45 -13.79
N LEU A 519 -26.16 8.04 -13.01
CA LEU A 519 -27.34 7.33 -13.51
C LEU A 519 -28.30 8.24 -14.28
N SER A 520 -28.24 9.56 -14.08
CA SER A 520 -29.07 10.52 -14.83
C SER A 520 -28.77 10.57 -16.33
N VAL A 521 -27.59 10.10 -16.75
CA VAL A 521 -27.18 10.04 -18.16
C VAL A 521 -27.80 8.84 -18.88
N ILE A 522 -28.24 7.82 -18.14
CA ILE A 522 -28.83 6.60 -18.70
C ILE A 522 -30.27 6.85 -19.15
N ARG A 523 -30.56 6.58 -20.42
CA ARG A 523 -31.87 6.79 -21.06
C ARG A 523 -32.76 5.56 -21.02
N SER A 524 -32.21 4.35 -20.98
CA SER A 524 -32.98 3.09 -20.97
C SER A 524 -33.89 2.91 -19.74
N GLY A 525 -33.68 3.68 -18.68
CA GLY A 525 -34.51 3.60 -17.46
C GLY A 525 -34.23 2.37 -16.59
N ASN A 526 -33.14 1.64 -16.85
CA ASN A 526 -32.70 0.47 -16.07
C ASN A 526 -31.93 0.81 -14.78
N ALA A 527 -31.98 2.07 -14.32
CA ALA A 527 -31.22 2.54 -13.15
C ALA A 527 -31.50 1.71 -11.89
N GLU A 528 -32.71 1.20 -11.73
CA GLU A 528 -33.08 0.36 -10.60
C GLU A 528 -32.34 -0.99 -10.60
N GLN A 529 -32.28 -1.66 -11.75
CA GLN A 529 -31.54 -2.92 -11.93
C GLN A 529 -30.05 -2.71 -11.71
N ILE A 530 -29.48 -1.60 -12.21
CA ILE A 530 -28.06 -1.28 -12.00
C ILE A 530 -27.78 -1.11 -10.50
N LEU A 531 -28.66 -0.44 -9.75
CA LEU A 531 -28.49 -0.27 -8.31
C LEU A 531 -28.55 -1.60 -7.54
N ASP A 532 -29.35 -2.56 -8.00
CA ASP A 532 -29.37 -3.95 -7.51
C ASP A 532 -28.03 -4.64 -7.75
N ASP A 533 -27.54 -4.61 -8.99
CA ASP A 533 -26.32 -5.30 -9.39
C ASP A 533 -25.06 -4.69 -8.75
N LEU A 534 -25.11 -3.40 -8.39
CA LEU A 534 -24.09 -2.72 -7.59
C LEU A 534 -24.08 -3.16 -6.12
N GLY A 535 -25.18 -3.75 -5.63
CA GLY A 535 -25.35 -4.09 -4.22
C GLY A 535 -25.56 -2.87 -3.32
N THR A 536 -26.27 -1.86 -3.83
CA THR A 536 -26.50 -0.58 -3.13
C THR A 536 -27.40 -0.77 -1.90
N SER A 537 -27.10 -0.07 -0.79
CA SER A 537 -27.95 -0.14 0.41
C SER A 537 -29.38 0.36 0.15
N HIS A 538 -30.36 -0.20 0.86
CA HIS A 538 -31.77 0.18 0.71
C HIS A 538 -32.01 1.69 0.92
N SER A 539 -31.34 2.30 1.91
CA SER A 539 -31.46 3.72 2.20
C SER A 539 -30.96 4.58 1.02
N ARG A 540 -29.76 4.30 0.53
CA ARG A 540 -29.15 5.02 -0.60
C ARG A 540 -29.93 4.82 -1.89
N ARG A 541 -30.36 3.58 -2.19
CA ARG A 541 -31.20 3.26 -3.35
C ARG A 541 -32.46 4.13 -3.35
N ARG A 542 -33.15 4.25 -2.21
CA ARG A 542 -34.35 5.09 -2.07
C ARG A 542 -34.06 6.56 -2.40
N LEU A 543 -32.96 7.11 -1.89
CA LEU A 543 -32.56 8.50 -2.18
C LEU A 543 -32.27 8.72 -3.67
N ILE A 544 -31.52 7.81 -4.28
CA ILE A 544 -31.16 7.90 -5.70
C ILE A 544 -32.40 7.82 -6.59
N LEU A 545 -33.30 6.86 -6.34
CA LEU A 545 -34.53 6.69 -7.12
C LEU A 545 -35.50 7.87 -6.92
N GLN A 546 -35.62 8.40 -5.70
CA GLN A 546 -36.40 9.61 -5.44
C GLN A 546 -35.86 10.79 -6.26
N ALA A 547 -34.53 10.96 -6.29
CA ALA A 547 -33.90 12.03 -7.05
C ALA A 547 -34.06 11.85 -8.57
N LEU A 548 -33.88 10.64 -9.10
CA LEU A 548 -34.09 10.34 -10.52
C LEU A 548 -35.54 10.59 -10.97
N SER A 549 -36.52 10.26 -10.12
CA SER A 549 -37.94 10.57 -10.36
C SER A 549 -38.20 12.08 -10.33
N ALA A 550 -37.70 12.77 -9.30
CA ALA A 550 -37.86 14.21 -9.13
C ALA A 550 -37.23 14.99 -10.29
N MET A 551 -36.09 14.55 -10.83
CA MET A 551 -35.43 15.19 -11.97
C MET A 551 -36.28 15.16 -13.25
N LYS A 552 -37.24 14.25 -13.37
CA LYS A 552 -38.19 14.20 -14.50
C LYS A 552 -39.36 15.16 -14.33
N THR A 553 -39.86 15.34 -13.11
CA THR A 553 -41.13 16.06 -12.84
C THR A 553 -40.94 17.47 -12.32
N VAL A 554 -40.00 17.68 -11.40
CA VAL A 554 -39.81 18.92 -10.65
C VAL A 554 -39.37 20.10 -11.53
N PRO A 555 -38.41 19.96 -12.48
CA PRO A 555 -37.96 21.11 -13.29
C PRO A 555 -39.09 21.79 -14.07
N ALA A 556 -40.05 21.02 -14.60
CA ALA A 556 -41.18 21.55 -15.34
C ALA A 556 -42.11 22.42 -14.46
N VAL A 557 -42.33 22.00 -13.21
CA VAL A 557 -43.18 22.72 -12.25
C VAL A 557 -42.46 23.94 -11.69
N VAL A 558 -41.19 23.79 -11.27
CA VAL A 558 -40.39 24.90 -10.72
C VAL A 558 -40.19 26.03 -11.74
N ASN A 559 -40.06 25.69 -13.03
CA ASN A 559 -39.98 26.67 -14.10
C ASN A 559 -41.24 27.55 -14.21
N LYS A 560 -42.42 26.97 -13.99
CA LYS A 560 -43.72 27.66 -14.08
C LYS A 560 -44.14 28.33 -12.78
N THR A 561 -43.50 28.00 -11.67
CA THR A 561 -43.85 28.53 -10.35
C THR A 561 -43.25 29.92 -10.18
N ASP A 562 -44.07 30.90 -9.82
CA ASP A 562 -43.61 32.26 -9.51
C ASP A 562 -42.76 32.28 -8.24
N GLU A 563 -41.83 33.24 -8.14
CA GLU A 563 -40.92 33.35 -6.99
C GLU A 563 -41.63 33.70 -5.67
N SER A 564 -42.86 34.22 -5.76
CA SER A 564 -43.72 34.56 -4.62
C SER A 564 -44.65 33.43 -4.17
N ASP A 565 -44.78 32.34 -4.93
CA ASP A 565 -45.69 31.24 -4.60
C ASP A 565 -45.02 30.21 -3.67
N ASN A 566 -44.93 30.58 -2.40
CA ASN A 566 -44.37 29.73 -1.34
C ASN A 566 -45.17 28.43 -1.15
N VAL A 567 -46.48 28.44 -1.44
CA VAL A 567 -47.37 27.29 -1.22
C VAL A 567 -47.11 26.22 -2.26
N CYS A 568 -47.06 26.59 -3.54
CA CYS A 568 -46.72 25.67 -4.62
C CYS A 568 -45.32 25.07 -4.41
N LEU A 569 -44.34 25.92 -4.06
CA LEU A 569 -42.97 25.48 -3.82
C LEU A 569 -42.86 24.52 -2.63
N TYR A 570 -43.61 24.77 -1.55
CA TYR A 570 -43.65 23.87 -0.39
C TYR A 570 -44.26 22.51 -0.74
N HIS A 571 -45.45 22.49 -1.37
CA HIS A 571 -46.10 21.23 -1.76
C HIS A 571 -45.23 20.38 -2.68
N LEU A 572 -44.45 21.03 -3.55
CA LEU A 572 -43.54 20.35 -4.47
C LEU A 572 -42.30 19.75 -3.79
N LEU A 573 -41.73 20.41 -2.78
CA LEU A 573 -40.41 20.07 -2.25
C LEU A 573 -40.40 19.45 -0.85
N HIS A 574 -41.46 19.61 -0.05
CA HIS A 574 -41.45 19.21 1.37
C HIS A 574 -41.31 17.70 1.62
N GLU A 575 -41.71 16.85 0.67
CA GLU A 575 -41.53 15.39 0.76
C GLU A 575 -40.18 14.91 0.22
N LEU A 576 -39.40 15.80 -0.40
CA LEU A 576 -38.12 15.46 -1.00
C LEU A 576 -37.00 15.47 0.05
N SER A 577 -36.10 14.49 -0.04
CA SER A 577 -34.90 14.49 0.79
C SER A 577 -33.97 15.65 0.43
N LEU A 578 -33.06 15.99 1.36
CA LEU A 578 -32.05 17.01 1.10
C LEU A 578 -31.15 16.61 -0.08
N GLU A 579 -30.72 15.34 -0.16
CA GLU A 579 -29.95 14.80 -1.28
C GLU A 579 -30.68 14.96 -2.61
N THR A 580 -32.00 14.72 -2.64
CA THR A 580 -32.83 14.91 -3.83
C THR A 580 -32.83 16.37 -4.27
N MET A 581 -33.03 17.31 -3.33
CA MET A 581 -32.98 18.74 -3.62
C MET A 581 -31.60 19.19 -4.12
N LEU A 582 -30.52 18.70 -3.50
CA LEU A 582 -29.15 19.00 -3.94
C LEU A 582 -28.85 18.41 -5.33
N SER A 583 -29.37 17.22 -5.62
CA SER A 583 -29.24 16.58 -6.93
C SER A 583 -29.97 17.38 -8.02
N LEU A 584 -31.19 17.85 -7.75
CA LEU A 584 -31.93 18.75 -8.63
C LEU A 584 -31.14 20.03 -8.94
N MET A 585 -30.58 20.67 -7.90
CA MET A 585 -29.74 21.87 -8.05
C MET A 585 -28.46 21.60 -8.85
N ALA A 586 -27.86 20.43 -8.70
CA ALA A 586 -26.60 20.08 -9.37
C ALA A 586 -26.82 19.74 -10.86
N PHE A 587 -27.83 18.93 -11.18
CA PHE A 587 -27.93 18.26 -12.48
C PHE A 587 -29.08 18.74 -13.37
N SER A 588 -30.21 19.18 -12.82
CA SER A 588 -31.43 19.41 -13.60
C SER A 588 -31.90 20.86 -13.67
N LEU A 589 -31.36 21.73 -12.81
CA LEU A 589 -31.81 23.12 -12.73
C LEU A 589 -30.74 24.10 -13.20
N ASP A 590 -31.22 25.21 -13.77
CA ASP A 590 -30.44 26.40 -14.02
C ASP A 590 -30.25 27.21 -12.73
N LYS A 591 -29.40 28.25 -12.80
CA LYS A 591 -29.08 29.08 -11.63
C LYS A 591 -30.32 29.75 -11.03
N ARG A 592 -31.33 30.10 -11.82
CA ARG A 592 -32.55 30.75 -11.34
C ARG A 592 -33.40 29.79 -10.52
N ASN A 593 -33.70 28.60 -11.05
CA ASN A 593 -34.53 27.64 -10.32
C ASN A 593 -33.80 26.99 -9.14
N ALA A 594 -32.48 26.83 -9.22
CA ALA A 594 -31.69 26.40 -8.07
C ALA A 594 -31.79 27.38 -6.88
N ARG A 595 -31.98 28.69 -7.13
CA ARG A 595 -32.22 29.68 -6.06
C ARG A 595 -33.58 29.47 -5.38
N LYS A 596 -34.60 29.00 -6.10
CA LYS A 596 -35.92 28.68 -5.51
C LYS A 596 -35.82 27.52 -4.54
N ILE A 597 -35.13 26.43 -4.92
CA ILE A 597 -34.86 25.31 -4.01
C ILE A 597 -34.04 25.77 -2.80
N LEU A 598 -33.01 26.58 -3.01
CA LEU A 598 -32.22 27.15 -1.92
C LEU A 598 -33.08 27.98 -0.95
N TYR A 599 -33.98 28.81 -1.48
CA TYR A 599 -34.92 29.59 -0.68
C TYR A 599 -35.84 28.69 0.15
N PHE A 600 -36.37 27.61 -0.45
CA PHE A 600 -37.17 26.61 0.24
C PHE A 600 -36.39 25.97 1.42
N ILE A 601 -35.17 25.48 1.17
CA ILE A 601 -34.34 24.84 2.21
C ILE A 601 -34.08 25.79 3.37
N MET A 602 -33.80 27.07 3.10
CA MET A 602 -33.42 28.04 4.13
C MET A 602 -34.62 28.62 4.90
N ASN A 603 -35.78 28.79 4.27
CA ASN A 603 -36.88 29.58 4.84
C ASN A 603 -38.19 28.82 5.00
N LEU A 604 -38.52 27.89 4.10
CA LEU A 604 -39.83 27.25 4.07
C LEU A 604 -39.83 25.85 4.69
N ARG A 605 -38.71 25.13 4.61
CA ARG A 605 -38.59 23.75 5.11
C ARG A 605 -38.78 23.62 6.63
N ALA A 606 -38.43 24.66 7.38
CA ALA A 606 -38.58 24.70 8.83
C ALA A 606 -40.01 25.06 9.30
N VAL A 607 -40.88 25.49 8.38
CA VAL A 607 -42.26 25.89 8.72
C VAL A 607 -43.05 24.66 9.16
N LYS A 608 -43.39 24.61 10.45
CA LYS A 608 -44.25 23.59 11.06
C LYS A 608 -45.39 24.27 11.81
N CYS A 609 -46.46 23.53 12.08
CA CYS A 609 -47.46 23.94 13.07
C CYS A 609 -46.79 24.00 14.45
N GLY A 610 -47.09 25.05 15.21
CA GLY A 610 -46.78 25.11 16.64
C GLY A 610 -47.71 24.22 17.46
N ILE A 611 -48.92 23.98 16.98
CA ILE A 611 -49.87 23.03 17.59
C ILE A 611 -49.58 21.57 17.21
N THR A 612 -49.79 20.67 18.17
CA THR A 612 -49.64 19.22 18.01
C THR A 612 -51.00 18.53 17.84
N GLY A 613 -50.98 17.25 17.43
CA GLY A 613 -52.21 16.45 17.38
C GLY A 613 -52.87 16.28 18.75
N GLN A 614 -52.08 16.30 19.82
CA GLN A 614 -52.59 16.22 21.19
C GLN A 614 -53.30 17.52 21.58
N ASP A 615 -52.74 18.68 21.23
CA ASP A 615 -53.35 19.99 21.49
C ASP A 615 -54.75 20.11 20.86
N LEU A 616 -54.94 19.55 19.66
CA LEU A 616 -56.24 19.49 18.98
C LEU A 616 -57.24 18.60 19.73
N ILE A 617 -56.81 17.44 20.23
CA ILE A 617 -57.65 16.49 20.97
C ILE A 617 -58.06 17.10 22.31
N ASP A 618 -57.12 17.70 23.04
CA ASP A 618 -57.36 18.32 24.34
C ASP A 618 -58.33 19.51 24.23
N SER A 619 -58.39 20.14 23.05
CA SER A 619 -59.31 21.23 22.72
C SER A 619 -60.68 20.75 22.22
N GLY A 620 -60.94 19.44 22.19
CA GLY A 620 -62.24 18.85 21.87
C GLY A 620 -62.45 18.40 20.42
N ILE A 621 -61.39 18.35 19.59
CA ILE A 621 -61.46 17.86 18.21
C ILE A 621 -61.27 16.33 18.18
N LYS A 622 -62.23 15.58 17.61
CA LYS A 622 -62.17 14.11 17.54
C LYS A 622 -61.09 13.63 16.56
N PRO A 623 -60.30 12.58 16.86
CA PRO A 623 -59.33 12.02 15.92
C PRO A 623 -59.93 11.65 14.55
N GLY A 624 -59.33 12.13 13.46
CA GLY A 624 -59.78 11.81 12.11
C GLY A 624 -58.99 12.49 10.97
N PRO A 625 -59.30 12.16 9.70
CA PRO A 625 -58.57 12.66 8.52
C PRO A 625 -58.64 14.19 8.34
N HIS A 626 -59.65 14.84 8.93
CA HIS A 626 -59.80 16.30 8.94
C HIS A 626 -58.65 17.00 9.69
N MET A 627 -58.00 16.37 10.67
CA MET A 627 -56.82 16.94 11.34
C MET A 627 -55.68 17.23 10.36
N ARG A 628 -55.45 16.34 9.38
CA ARG A 628 -54.45 16.55 8.32
C ARG A 628 -54.79 17.75 7.44
N GLN A 629 -56.09 17.98 7.19
CA GLN A 629 -56.55 19.15 6.44
C GLN A 629 -56.35 20.45 7.24
N ILE A 630 -56.61 20.41 8.54
CA ILE A 630 -56.38 21.55 9.46
C ILE A 630 -54.88 21.90 9.49
N PHE A 631 -53.99 20.94 9.74
CA PHE A 631 -52.54 21.19 9.71
C PHE A 631 -52.07 21.71 8.36
N LYS A 632 -52.56 21.15 7.25
CA LYS A 632 -52.25 21.62 5.90
C LYS A 632 -52.65 23.09 5.71
N TYR A 633 -53.86 23.45 6.12
CA TYR A 633 -54.37 24.82 5.98
C TYR A 633 -53.55 25.81 6.81
N ILE A 634 -53.22 25.47 8.06
CA ILE A 634 -52.41 26.32 8.94
C ILE A 634 -51.02 26.54 8.33
N ILE A 635 -50.37 25.49 7.82
CA ILE A 635 -49.08 25.61 7.12
C ILE A 635 -49.21 26.51 5.89
N GLU A 636 -50.25 26.35 5.07
CA GLU A 636 -50.46 27.21 3.89
C GLU A 636 -50.62 28.69 4.25
N GLN A 637 -51.32 28.99 5.35
CA GLN A 637 -51.47 30.37 5.82
C GLN A 637 -50.17 30.96 6.37
N LYS A 638 -49.35 30.15 7.06
CA LYS A 638 -48.00 30.55 7.50
C LYS A 638 -47.08 30.81 6.30
N LEU A 639 -47.16 29.97 5.25
CA LEU A 639 -46.40 30.15 4.01
C LEU A 639 -46.79 31.42 3.23
N LYS A 640 -48.04 31.87 3.35
CA LYS A 640 -48.54 33.15 2.81
C LYS A 640 -48.13 34.39 3.63
N GLY A 641 -47.44 34.21 4.75
CA GLY A 641 -46.89 35.29 5.57
C GLY A 641 -47.58 35.52 6.93
N SER A 642 -48.55 34.67 7.30
CA SER A 642 -49.22 34.79 8.60
C SER A 642 -48.29 34.34 9.75
N ARG A 643 -48.21 35.13 10.82
CA ARG A 643 -47.43 34.81 12.03
C ARG A 643 -48.37 34.52 13.18
N TYR A 644 -48.93 33.31 13.19
CA TYR A 644 -49.79 32.87 14.28
C TYR A 644 -48.96 32.47 15.50
N THR A 645 -49.44 32.87 16.68
CA THR A 645 -49.03 32.30 17.96
C THR A 645 -49.65 30.91 18.14
N HIS A 646 -49.18 30.15 19.14
CA HIS A 646 -49.72 28.81 19.44
C HIS A 646 -51.23 28.85 19.71
N GLU A 647 -51.70 29.85 20.46
CA GLU A 647 -53.12 30.05 20.78
C GLU A 647 -53.94 30.42 19.53
N GLU A 648 -53.42 31.28 18.66
CA GLU A 648 -54.10 31.66 17.40
C GLU A 648 -54.19 30.50 16.40
N GLU A 649 -53.18 29.61 16.36
CA GLU A 649 -53.25 28.38 15.55
C GLU A 649 -54.35 27.44 16.05
N LEU A 650 -54.54 27.36 17.37
CA LEU A 650 -55.55 26.52 18.01
C LEU A 650 -56.97 27.06 17.78
N GLU A 651 -57.17 28.37 17.88
CA GLU A 651 -58.44 29.01 17.54
C GLU A 651 -58.81 28.81 16.07
N LEU A 652 -57.84 28.97 15.16
CA LEU A 652 -58.04 28.74 13.73
C LEU A 652 -58.39 27.27 13.45
N ALA A 653 -57.76 26.33 14.16
CA ALA A 653 -58.09 24.91 14.06
C ALA A 653 -59.53 24.60 14.52
N LEU A 654 -59.99 25.20 15.62
CA LEU A 654 -61.36 25.05 16.12
C LEU A 654 -62.40 25.66 15.18
N GLN A 655 -62.09 26.80 14.56
CA GLN A 655 -62.96 27.42 13.54
C GLN A 655 -63.08 26.54 12.29
N LEU A 656 -61.96 25.98 11.82
CA LEU A 656 -61.97 25.06 10.67
C LEU A 656 -62.73 23.78 10.97
N TYR A 657 -62.59 23.23 12.19
CA TYR A 657 -63.33 22.03 12.59
C TYR A 657 -64.84 22.25 12.69
N LYS A 658 -65.30 23.44 13.11
CA LYS A 658 -66.73 23.79 13.14
C LYS A 658 -67.36 23.93 11.74
N ASN A 659 -66.52 24.18 10.72
CA ASN A 659 -66.94 24.38 9.33
C ASN A 659 -66.81 23.10 8.47
N LEU A 660 -66.26 22.02 9.03
CA LEU A 660 -66.11 20.68 8.44
C LEU A 660 -67.16 19.73 9.00
#